data_AF-G3H444-F1
#
_entry.id   AF-G3H444-F1
#
_cell.length_a   1.000
_cell.length_b   1.000
_cell.length_c   1.000
_cell.angle_alpha   90.00
_cell.angle_beta   90.00
_cell.angle_gamma   90.00
#
_symmetry.space_group_name_H-M   'P 1'
#
loop_
_entity.id
_entity.type
_entity.pdbx_description
1 polymer ?
#
loop_
_entity_poly.entity_id
_entity_poly.type
_entity_poly.pdbx_seq_one_letter_code
_entity_poly.pdbx_strand_id
1 'polypeptide(L)'
;MDSWFILVLFGSGLIRANANNATTVSPSLGITRLIKTSTTESVKEENKTSNATSSVISLSEAPTFSPNLTLEPTYVTTVNSSHSDNGTKRATSTDSGSTTISPNVTWLQDSQFTDARTEPWEGNSSTAATTPETFPPADETPIIAVMVALSSLLVIVFIIIVLYMLRFKKYKQAGSHSNSFRLSNGRTEDVEPQSVPLLARSPSTNRKYPPLPVDKLEEEINRRMADDNKLFREEFNALLACPIQATCEAASKEENKEKNRYVNILPYDHSRVHLTPVEGVPDSDYINASFINGYQEKNKFIAAQGPKEETVNDFWRMIWEQNTATIVMVTNLKERKECKCAQYWPDQGCWTYGNVRVSVEDVTVLVDYTVRKFCIQQVGDVTNRKPQRLITQFHFTSWPDFGVPFTPIGMLKFLKKVKACNPQYAGAIVVHCSAGVGRTGTFVVIDAMLDMMHSERKVDVYGFVSRIRAQRCQMVQTDMQYVFIYQALLEHYLYGDTELEVTSLETHLQKIYNKIPGTSNNGLEEEFKKLTSIKIQNDKMRTGNLPANMKKNRVLQIIPYEFNRVIIPVKRGEENTDYVNASFIDGYRQKDSYIASQGPLLHTIEDFWRMIWEWKSCSIVMLTELEERGQEKCAQYWPSDGLVSYGDITVELKKEEECESYTVRDLLVTNTRENKSRQIRQFHFHGWPEVGIPSDGKGMINIIAAVQKQQQQSGNHPITVHCSAGAGRTGTFCALSTVLERVKAEGILDVFQTVKSLRLQRPHMVQTLEQYEFCYKVVQEYIDAFSDYANFKVSRPPARELQSQTLGGRVQAREQAAEPSKRWPSKFPAPSTLLPGGNGSDKSSALRGRGHETGTPVVLRGHFRAGVLLAPAVMLRALSRLSPRPGGQPSAVQLLPARGRKTRHDPPDKSKVGREKMPPAVDPAEFFVLTERYRLYRQTVGAIRREFVTEVRHKAYEARAGVLAERKVQEAAAEHQALMAWNREENRRLQELRIARLQLEARDQEQRQAEEEAQRAREKQAWVQLKEQEVLQLQEEAKNFITRENLEARIEEALNSPKDYNWAITREGNVVRN
;
A
#
# COMPACT_ATOMS: atom_id res chain seq x y z
N MET A 1 -39.83 -22.98 22.11
CA MET A 1 -39.36 -24.29 21.63
C MET A 1 -37.83 -24.31 21.53
N ASP A 2 -37.02 -24.40 22.58
CA ASP A 2 -37.09 -23.97 24.01
C ASP A 2 -35.63 -23.88 24.52
N SER A 3 -35.19 -23.00 25.42
CA SER A 3 -35.82 -22.23 26.51
C SER A 3 -36.15 -23.02 27.80
N TRP A 4 -35.41 -24.09 28.09
CA TRP A 4 -35.68 -24.98 29.25
C TRP A 4 -34.43 -25.52 29.98
N PHE A 5 -33.38 -24.71 30.20
CA PHE A 5 -32.18 -25.15 30.94
C PHE A 5 -31.52 -24.15 31.91
N ILE A 6 -32.16 -23.01 32.23
CA ILE A 6 -31.69 -22.07 33.28
C ILE A 6 -32.82 -21.86 34.29
N LEU A 7 -33.13 -22.91 35.08
CA LEU A 7 -34.10 -22.83 36.17
C LEU A 7 -33.87 -23.89 37.27
N VAL A 8 -32.61 -24.18 37.59
CA VAL A 8 -32.16 -24.90 38.79
C VAL A 8 -30.94 -24.16 39.35
N LEU A 9 -30.72 -24.21 40.67
CA LEU A 9 -29.60 -23.58 41.41
C LEU A 9 -29.69 -22.07 41.70
N PHE A 10 -30.88 -21.55 42.00
CA PHE A 10 -31.03 -20.50 43.04
C PHE A 10 -32.34 -20.70 43.81
N GLY A 11 -32.26 -20.93 45.13
CA GLY A 11 -33.44 -20.98 46.01
C GLY A 11 -33.54 -22.21 46.93
N SER A 12 -32.61 -22.38 47.88
CA SER A 12 -32.73 -23.36 48.98
C SER A 12 -32.03 -22.88 50.25
N GLY A 13 -32.79 -22.64 51.33
CA GLY A 13 -32.33 -22.71 52.72
C GLY A 13 -31.42 -21.59 53.26
N LEU A 14 -32.00 -20.64 54.02
CA LEU A 14 -31.29 -20.00 55.13
C LEU A 14 -31.35 -20.90 56.40
N ILE A 15 -30.64 -20.47 57.46
CA ILE A 15 -30.71 -20.90 58.88
C ILE A 15 -29.64 -21.93 59.32
N ARG A 16 -28.53 -21.42 59.88
CA ARG A 16 -28.24 -21.57 61.32
C ARG A 16 -27.28 -20.49 61.84
N ALA A 17 -27.36 -20.22 63.14
CA ALA A 17 -26.48 -19.33 63.91
C ALA A 17 -25.13 -20.03 64.23
N ASN A 18 -24.09 -19.41 64.84
CA ASN A 18 -24.14 -18.31 65.81
C ASN A 18 -22.80 -17.54 66.00
N ALA A 19 -22.93 -16.28 66.44
CA ALA A 19 -22.01 -15.39 67.19
C ALA A 19 -20.47 -15.58 67.20
N ASN A 20 -19.71 -14.51 66.89
CA ASN A 20 -19.20 -13.57 67.92
C ASN A 20 -18.43 -12.34 67.36
N ASN A 21 -18.16 -11.35 68.22
CA ASN A 21 -17.59 -10.02 67.92
C ASN A 21 -16.05 -9.95 68.01
N ALA A 22 -15.39 -9.03 67.26
CA ALA A 22 -14.54 -7.95 67.83
C ALA A 22 -13.79 -7.08 66.78
N THR A 23 -14.02 -5.76 66.86
CA THR A 23 -13.10 -4.60 66.82
C THR A 23 -11.58 -4.92 66.76
N THR A 24 -10.71 -4.25 65.98
CA THR A 24 -10.35 -2.81 65.97
C THR A 24 -9.72 -2.36 64.61
N VAL A 25 -10.03 -1.18 64.05
CA VAL A 25 -9.56 0.20 64.32
C VAL A 25 -8.08 0.48 63.96
N SER A 26 -7.87 1.51 63.12
CA SER A 26 -6.59 2.02 62.58
C SER A 26 -5.71 2.75 63.63
N PRO A 27 -4.49 3.17 63.26
CA PRO A 27 -4.30 4.60 62.92
C PRO A 27 -3.31 4.86 61.75
N SER A 28 -2.91 6.13 61.56
CA SER A 28 -2.24 6.64 60.36
C SER A 28 -1.10 7.64 60.67
N LEU A 29 -0.40 8.09 59.60
CA LEU A 29 0.38 9.34 59.48
C LEU A 29 1.70 9.55 60.29
N GLY A 30 2.83 9.61 59.55
CA GLY A 30 3.60 10.88 59.50
C GLY A 30 5.13 10.89 59.74
N ILE A 31 5.75 11.94 59.17
CA ILE A 31 6.99 12.65 59.59
C ILE A 31 8.40 12.08 59.22
N THR A 32 8.87 12.48 58.03
CA THR A 32 10.07 13.32 57.74
C THR A 32 11.43 13.19 58.50
N ARG A 33 12.49 12.75 57.77
CA ARG A 33 13.97 12.97 57.96
C ARG A 33 14.59 12.41 59.29
N LEU A 34 15.90 12.14 59.45
CA LEU A 34 17.15 12.63 58.82
C LEU A 34 18.36 11.65 59.05
N ILE A 35 19.35 11.63 58.14
CA ILE A 35 20.81 11.27 58.25
C ILE A 35 21.30 10.21 59.30
N LYS A 36 22.11 9.23 58.83
CA LYS A 36 23.44 8.89 59.41
C LYS A 36 24.35 8.06 58.48
N THR A 37 25.65 8.08 58.76
CA THR A 37 26.75 7.41 58.03
C THR A 37 27.58 6.53 58.97
N SER A 38 28.17 5.44 58.47
CA SER A 38 29.18 4.62 59.20
C SER A 38 30.13 3.83 58.29
N THR A 39 31.30 4.41 58.08
CA THR A 39 32.67 3.85 58.04
C THR A 39 32.93 2.31 58.01
N THR A 40 33.74 1.91 57.00
CA THR A 40 34.96 1.03 57.03
C THR A 40 34.98 -0.36 57.71
N GLU A 41 35.50 -1.37 56.98
CA GLU A 41 36.81 -1.98 57.28
C GLU A 41 37.45 -2.73 56.08
N SER A 42 38.61 -3.38 56.27
CA SER A 42 39.79 -3.28 55.38
C SER A 42 40.63 -4.59 55.19
N VAL A 43 41.98 -4.51 55.05
CA VAL A 43 43.00 -5.57 54.73
C VAL A 43 43.28 -5.72 53.20
N LYS A 44 44.37 -5.13 52.62
CA LYS A 44 45.83 -5.49 52.61
C LYS A 44 46.17 -6.70 51.70
N GLU A 45 47.29 -6.84 50.98
CA GLU A 45 48.49 -6.06 50.57
C GLU A 45 49.17 -6.86 49.40
N GLU A 46 50.26 -6.55 48.66
CA GLU A 46 51.36 -5.56 48.57
C GLU A 46 51.94 -5.70 47.11
N ASN A 47 52.56 -4.78 46.36
CA ASN A 47 52.69 -3.30 46.36
C ASN A 47 53.02 -2.83 44.89
N LYS A 48 54.20 -2.40 44.36
CA LYS A 48 55.50 -1.89 44.87
C LYS A 48 56.31 -1.17 43.75
N THR A 49 56.65 0.13 43.94
CA THR A 49 57.77 0.92 43.29
C THR A 49 57.83 1.09 41.75
N SER A 50 58.26 2.22 41.16
CA SER A 50 58.73 3.54 41.70
C SER A 50 58.93 4.64 40.63
N ASN A 51 58.87 5.92 41.07
CA ASN A 51 59.53 7.14 40.54
C ASN A 51 59.08 7.76 39.19
N ALA A 52 59.25 9.07 38.92
CA ALA A 52 59.35 10.29 39.78
C ALA A 52 59.43 11.58 38.91
N THR A 53 59.01 12.75 39.45
CA THR A 53 59.40 14.14 39.03
C THR A 53 59.03 14.62 37.59
N SER A 54 58.89 15.91 37.25
CA SER A 54 58.93 17.20 37.99
C SER A 54 58.22 18.36 37.24
N SER A 55 57.52 19.23 38.00
CA SER A 55 57.44 20.72 37.99
C SER A 55 58.14 21.58 36.89
N VAL A 56 57.80 22.84 36.53
CA VAL A 56 56.80 23.90 36.92
C VAL A 56 57.01 25.17 36.03
N ILE A 57 56.15 26.23 36.11
CA ILE A 57 56.37 27.65 35.64
C ILE A 57 56.29 27.89 34.10
N SER A 58 55.83 29.03 33.52
CA SER A 58 55.08 30.23 34.00
C SER A 58 54.65 31.19 32.86
N LEU A 59 53.67 32.10 33.12
CA LEU A 59 53.46 33.43 32.46
C LEU A 59 53.17 33.43 30.93
N SER A 60 52.52 34.40 30.28
CA SER A 60 51.57 35.49 30.64
C SER A 60 50.88 35.93 29.30
N GLU A 61 50.12 37.02 29.08
CA GLU A 61 49.72 38.24 29.83
C GLU A 61 48.42 38.82 29.22
N ALA A 62 48.03 40.07 29.55
CA ALA A 62 46.90 40.79 28.92
C ALA A 62 47.12 42.31 28.88
N PRO A 63 46.46 43.03 27.95
CA PRO A 63 45.96 44.36 28.32
C PRO A 63 44.54 44.66 27.79
N THR A 64 43.67 45.14 28.69
CA THR A 64 42.41 45.83 28.36
C THR A 64 42.64 47.33 28.16
N PHE A 65 41.95 47.96 27.22
CA PHE A 65 41.63 49.40 27.31
C PHE A 65 40.32 49.76 26.58
N SER A 66 39.56 50.65 27.21
CA SER A 66 38.44 51.41 26.64
C SER A 66 38.56 52.86 27.13
N PRO A 67 38.05 53.85 26.38
CA PRO A 67 37.01 54.70 26.98
C PRO A 67 35.92 55.18 26.01
N ASN A 68 34.83 55.70 26.57
CA ASN A 68 33.80 56.46 25.85
C ASN A 68 34.30 57.86 25.45
N LEU A 69 33.68 58.51 24.46
CA LEU A 69 32.84 59.69 24.72
C LEU A 69 32.02 60.17 23.50
N THR A 70 30.92 60.83 23.82
CA THR A 70 29.84 61.41 23.01
C THR A 70 30.29 62.55 22.08
N LEU A 71 29.60 62.77 20.95
CA LEU A 71 28.87 64.04 20.66
C LEU A 71 28.11 64.03 19.31
N GLU A 72 26.84 64.44 19.36
CA GLU A 72 26.06 65.05 18.26
C GLU A 72 26.40 66.57 18.19
N PRO A 73 25.92 67.44 17.22
CA PRO A 73 24.57 67.43 16.61
C PRO A 73 24.36 68.01 15.17
N THR A 74 23.16 67.78 14.59
CA THR A 74 22.37 68.70 13.70
C THR A 74 22.95 69.14 12.30
N TYR A 75 22.20 69.68 11.31
CA TYR A 75 20.80 70.18 11.16
C TYR A 75 20.33 70.22 9.66
N VAL A 76 19.04 70.56 9.43
CA VAL A 76 18.33 70.95 8.16
C VAL A 76 18.01 69.82 7.16
N THR A 77 16.77 69.28 7.04
CA THR A 77 15.51 69.78 6.35
C THR A 77 15.71 69.99 4.83
N THR A 78 14.85 69.59 3.88
CA THR A 78 13.38 69.37 3.76
C THR A 78 13.14 68.26 2.66
N VAL A 79 11.99 67.79 2.16
CA VAL A 79 10.56 68.21 2.03
C VAL A 79 9.61 66.98 2.11
N ASN A 80 8.30 67.21 2.06
CA ASN A 80 7.17 66.24 2.12
C ASN A 80 6.79 65.67 0.72
N SER A 81 5.73 64.90 0.47
CA SER A 81 4.42 64.61 1.14
C SER A 81 3.73 63.41 0.45
N SER A 82 2.62 62.79 0.87
CA SER A 82 1.88 62.56 2.15
C SER A 82 0.72 61.57 1.80
N HIS A 83 0.23 60.66 2.65
CA HIS A 83 -0.79 60.82 3.72
C HIS A 83 -1.01 59.42 4.36
N SER A 84 -0.95 59.17 5.68
CA SER A 84 -1.76 59.64 6.85
C SER A 84 -3.05 58.81 7.09
N ASP A 85 -3.40 58.32 8.29
CA ASP A 85 -2.68 58.42 9.59
C ASP A 85 -3.12 57.42 10.70
N ASN A 86 -2.42 57.51 11.83
CA ASN A 86 -2.45 56.83 13.16
C ASN A 86 -3.82 56.72 13.89
N GLY A 87 -3.99 56.08 15.06
CA GLY A 87 -3.10 55.40 16.04
C GLY A 87 -3.92 54.93 17.29
N THR A 88 -3.41 54.66 18.51
CA THR A 88 -2.07 54.78 19.13
C THR A 88 -1.91 53.87 20.39
N LYS A 89 -0.65 53.50 20.72
CA LYS A 89 -0.01 52.91 21.94
C LYS A 89 -0.80 52.89 23.29
N ARG A 90 -0.80 51.79 24.09
CA ARG A 90 0.22 51.29 25.09
C ARG A 90 0.24 52.13 26.41
N ALA A 91 0.35 51.63 27.65
CA ALA A 91 0.74 50.31 28.19
C ALA A 91 -0.29 49.68 29.19
N THR A 92 -0.09 49.27 30.47
CA THR A 92 0.99 49.45 31.48
C THR A 92 1.24 48.17 32.34
N SER A 93 1.00 48.14 33.67
CA SER A 93 1.45 47.07 34.60
C SER A 93 0.63 46.97 35.91
N THR A 94 0.72 45.82 36.62
CA THR A 94 0.55 45.58 38.11
C THR A 94 -0.71 46.14 38.82
N ASP A 95 -1.45 45.50 39.74
CA ASP A 95 -1.46 44.24 40.50
C ASP A 95 -2.60 44.40 41.57
N SER A 96 -3.07 43.31 42.19
CA SER A 96 -3.91 43.25 43.43
C SER A 96 -5.35 43.82 43.42
N GLY A 97 -6.20 43.40 44.39
CA GLY A 97 -7.29 44.28 44.89
C GLY A 97 -8.76 43.79 44.99
N SER A 98 -9.04 42.61 45.54
CA SER A 98 -10.26 42.28 46.34
C SER A 98 -11.56 43.13 46.26
N THR A 99 -12.62 42.54 45.65
CA THR A 99 -13.98 42.33 46.25
C THR A 99 -14.98 43.49 46.49
N THR A 100 -16.27 43.13 46.32
CA THR A 100 -17.53 43.60 47.01
C THR A 100 -18.41 44.74 46.44
N ILE A 101 -19.73 44.47 46.52
CA ILE A 101 -20.90 45.38 46.63
C ILE A 101 -21.40 46.12 45.36
N SER A 102 -22.64 45.82 44.98
CA SER A 102 -23.51 46.62 44.10
C SER A 102 -24.33 47.65 44.91
N PRO A 103 -24.92 48.66 44.25
CA PRO A 103 -26.38 48.80 44.37
C PRO A 103 -27.12 49.13 43.06
N ASN A 104 -28.44 48.91 43.08
CA ASN A 104 -29.42 49.30 42.04
C ASN A 104 -29.82 50.79 42.14
N VAL A 105 -30.69 51.25 41.21
CA VAL A 105 -32.01 51.94 41.44
C VAL A 105 -32.30 53.00 40.35
N THR A 106 -33.51 53.33 39.86
CA THR A 106 -34.82 52.66 39.57
C THR A 106 -35.73 53.71 38.86
N TRP A 107 -36.71 53.30 38.04
CA TRP A 107 -38.04 53.94 37.74
C TRP A 107 -38.64 53.32 36.45
N LEU A 108 -39.95 53.28 36.11
CA LEU A 108 -41.28 53.26 36.79
C LEU A 108 -42.24 52.56 35.76
N GLN A 109 -43.29 51.77 36.03
CA GLN A 109 -44.13 51.42 37.20
C GLN A 109 -45.41 52.27 37.40
N ASP A 110 -46.58 51.69 37.06
CA ASP A 110 -47.93 52.07 37.51
C ASP A 110 -48.86 50.81 37.59
N SER A 111 -49.96 50.93 38.35
CA SER A 111 -51.19 50.11 38.57
C SER A 111 -51.57 48.90 37.66
N GLN A 112 -52.34 47.87 38.10
CA GLN A 112 -52.95 47.47 39.40
C GLN A 112 -53.49 45.99 39.39
N PHE A 113 -53.68 45.38 40.59
CA PHE A 113 -54.62 44.27 40.97
C PHE A 113 -54.46 42.85 40.32
N THR A 114 -54.59 41.69 41.02
CA THR A 114 -54.70 41.36 42.48
C THR A 114 -54.43 39.86 42.76
N ASP A 115 -53.82 39.55 43.93
CA ASP A 115 -54.03 38.42 44.89
C ASP A 115 -54.11 36.92 44.44
N ALA A 116 -53.70 35.92 45.23
CA ALA A 116 -53.07 35.81 46.57
C ALA A 116 -52.29 34.46 46.69
N ARG A 117 -51.08 34.39 47.29
CA ARG A 117 -50.73 34.12 48.74
C ARG A 117 -50.93 32.63 49.16
N THR A 118 -50.11 31.94 49.99
CA THR A 118 -49.26 32.37 51.14
C THR A 118 -48.10 31.40 51.50
N GLU A 119 -47.07 31.95 52.16
CA GLU A 119 -45.97 31.37 52.97
C GLU A 119 -46.47 30.81 54.36
N PRO A 120 -45.68 30.59 55.45
CA PRO A 120 -44.23 30.37 55.70
C PRO A 120 -43.93 29.11 56.61
N TRP A 121 -42.75 29.06 57.25
CA TRP A 121 -42.17 27.98 58.08
C TRP A 121 -42.24 28.19 59.63
N GLU A 122 -42.56 27.13 60.40
CA GLU A 122 -42.16 26.83 61.80
C GLU A 122 -42.44 25.33 62.12
N GLY A 123 -42.07 24.71 63.25
CA GLY A 123 -41.52 25.25 64.51
C GLY A 123 -41.10 24.18 65.55
N ASN A 124 -40.82 24.58 66.79
CA ASN A 124 -40.26 23.74 67.88
C ASN A 124 -41.28 23.25 68.93
N SER A 125 -41.12 22.01 69.47
CA SER A 125 -40.93 21.72 70.93
C SER A 125 -41.09 20.23 71.32
N SER A 126 -40.62 19.87 72.53
CA SER A 126 -40.39 18.48 72.97
C SER A 126 -41.29 18.02 74.13
N THR A 127 -41.76 16.76 74.08
CA THR A 127 -42.13 15.95 75.27
C THR A 127 -41.91 14.47 74.98
N ALA A 128 -41.74 13.62 76.01
CA ALA A 128 -41.56 12.17 75.84
C ALA A 128 -42.37 11.35 76.86
N ALA A 129 -43.11 10.32 76.40
CA ALA A 129 -43.32 9.03 77.08
C ALA A 129 -44.27 8.07 76.31
N THR A 130 -43.86 6.79 76.20
CA THR A 130 -44.69 5.57 76.01
C THR A 130 -45.47 5.33 74.69
N THR A 131 -45.01 4.31 73.93
CA THR A 131 -45.77 3.37 73.04
C THR A 131 -46.66 3.88 71.89
N PRO A 132 -46.73 3.16 70.75
CA PRO A 132 -45.66 2.48 70.01
C PRO A 132 -45.66 2.94 68.52
N GLU A 133 -44.75 3.84 68.16
CA GLU A 133 -44.78 4.58 66.89
C GLU A 133 -44.43 3.74 65.65
N THR A 134 -45.07 4.07 64.52
CA THR A 134 -44.88 3.43 63.20
C THR A 134 -44.49 4.49 62.17
N PHE A 135 -43.39 4.29 61.44
CA PHE A 135 -42.97 5.18 60.34
C PHE A 135 -43.11 4.51 58.96
N PRO A 136 -44.04 5.00 58.12
CA PRO A 136 -44.09 4.72 56.68
C PRO A 136 -43.38 5.85 55.88
N PRO A 137 -43.60 5.94 54.55
CA PRO A 137 -42.58 5.73 53.53
C PRO A 137 -41.70 6.96 53.22
N ALA A 138 -40.54 6.70 52.62
CA ALA A 138 -39.70 7.71 51.95
C ALA A 138 -39.86 7.64 50.42
N ASP A 139 -39.68 8.77 49.72
CA ASP A 139 -40.09 8.95 48.32
C ASP A 139 -39.39 8.07 47.26
N GLU A 140 -40.18 7.28 46.53
CA GLU A 140 -39.70 6.55 45.32
C GLU A 140 -39.63 7.42 44.05
N THR A 141 -39.93 8.72 44.14
CA THR A 141 -40.05 9.61 42.97
C THR A 141 -38.84 9.64 42.02
N PRO A 142 -37.55 9.61 42.46
CA PRO A 142 -36.43 9.53 41.51
C PRO A 142 -36.27 8.14 40.87
N ILE A 143 -36.66 7.07 41.56
CA ILE A 143 -36.54 5.69 41.07
C ILE A 143 -37.55 5.44 39.95
N ILE A 144 -38.81 5.87 40.17
CA ILE A 144 -39.88 5.77 39.17
C ILE A 144 -39.52 6.56 37.90
N ALA A 145 -38.96 7.77 38.05
CA ALA A 145 -38.51 8.57 36.90
C ALA A 145 -37.42 7.85 36.07
N VAL A 146 -36.44 7.21 36.72
CA VAL A 146 -35.40 6.44 36.04
C VAL A 146 -35.97 5.18 35.37
N MET A 147 -36.90 4.47 36.02
CA MET A 147 -37.56 3.30 35.41
C MET A 147 -38.44 3.68 34.21
N VAL A 148 -39.14 4.82 34.25
CA VAL A 148 -39.91 5.35 33.11
C VAL A 148 -38.98 5.76 31.96
N ALA A 149 -37.82 6.37 32.25
CA ALA A 149 -36.82 6.69 31.23
C ALA A 149 -36.22 5.43 30.57
N LEU A 150 -35.87 4.41 31.36
CA LEU A 150 -35.31 3.15 30.85
C LEU A 150 -36.32 2.34 30.03
N SER A 151 -37.56 2.24 30.49
CA SER A 151 -38.64 1.57 29.73
C SER A 151 -38.99 2.33 28.43
N SER A 152 -39.01 3.67 28.47
CA SER A 152 -39.14 4.50 27.26
C SER A 152 -38.00 4.26 26.26
N LEU A 153 -36.75 4.17 26.74
CA LEU A 153 -35.59 3.87 25.90
C LEU A 153 -35.70 2.49 25.23
N LEU A 154 -36.11 1.47 25.98
CA LEU A 154 -36.34 0.12 25.44
C LEU A 154 -37.45 0.09 24.38
N VAL A 155 -38.55 0.84 24.59
CA VAL A 155 -39.62 0.99 23.60
C VAL A 155 -39.11 1.70 22.33
N ILE A 156 -38.28 2.75 22.47
CA ILE A 156 -37.66 3.43 21.31
C ILE A 156 -36.72 2.49 20.54
N VAL A 157 -35.88 1.71 21.23
CA VAL A 157 -35.01 0.70 20.60
C VAL A 157 -35.84 -0.38 19.89
N PHE A 158 -36.92 -0.87 20.51
CA PHE A 158 -37.84 -1.82 19.89
C PHE A 158 -38.51 -1.23 18.63
N ILE A 159 -38.97 0.02 18.69
CA ILE A 159 -39.53 0.73 17.53
C ILE A 159 -38.49 0.89 16.42
N ILE A 160 -37.22 1.20 16.75
CA ILE A 160 -36.13 1.27 15.76
C ILE A 160 -35.88 -0.10 15.12
N ILE A 161 -35.87 -1.19 15.90
CA ILE A 161 -35.73 -2.56 15.38
C ILE A 161 -36.93 -2.94 14.49
N VAL A 162 -38.16 -2.61 14.89
CA VAL A 162 -39.37 -2.87 14.09
C VAL A 162 -39.36 -2.03 12.81
N LEU A 163 -38.98 -0.76 12.85
CA LEU A 163 -38.82 0.09 11.66
C LEU A 163 -37.71 -0.40 10.75
N TYR A 164 -36.59 -0.89 11.30
CA TYR A 164 -35.51 -1.51 10.52
C TYR A 164 -35.99 -2.80 9.85
N MET A 165 -36.67 -3.69 10.59
CA MET A 165 -37.26 -4.93 10.07
C MET A 165 -38.33 -4.66 9.02
N LEU A 166 -39.20 -3.66 9.21
CA LEU A 166 -40.19 -3.24 8.22
C LEU A 166 -39.53 -2.61 6.98
N ARG A 167 -38.48 -1.80 7.13
CA ARG A 167 -37.71 -1.23 6.01
C ARG A 167 -36.96 -2.32 5.23
N PHE A 168 -36.41 -3.32 5.92
CA PHE A 168 -35.77 -4.51 5.33
C PHE A 168 -36.77 -5.40 4.60
N LYS A 169 -37.96 -5.61 5.18
CA LYS A 169 -39.09 -6.32 4.54
C LYS A 169 -39.60 -5.57 3.31
N LYS A 170 -39.68 -4.23 3.36
CA LYS A 170 -40.01 -3.37 2.21
C LYS A 170 -38.92 -3.41 1.13
N TYR A 171 -37.64 -3.50 1.50
CA TYR A 171 -36.54 -3.74 0.55
C TYR A 171 -36.65 -5.11 -0.14
N LYS A 172 -36.94 -6.19 0.60
CA LYS A 172 -37.19 -7.52 0.01
C LYS A 172 -38.42 -7.53 -0.92
N GLN A 173 -39.49 -6.81 -0.58
CA GLN A 173 -40.67 -6.72 -1.46
C GLN A 173 -40.44 -5.83 -2.69
N ALA A 174 -39.69 -4.73 -2.56
CA ALA A 174 -39.34 -3.88 -3.70
C ALA A 174 -38.43 -4.59 -4.72
N GLY A 175 -37.53 -5.46 -4.26
CA GLY A 175 -36.74 -6.35 -5.13
C GLY A 175 -37.51 -7.53 -5.74
N SER A 176 -38.78 -7.73 -5.38
CA SER A 176 -39.58 -8.92 -5.75
C SER A 176 -40.80 -8.61 -6.63
N HIS A 177 -40.93 -7.38 -7.13
CA HIS A 177 -42.04 -6.96 -8.01
C HIS A 177 -41.54 -6.42 -9.36
N SER A 178 -41.14 -7.35 -10.24
CA SER A 178 -41.16 -7.17 -11.69
C SER A 178 -41.24 -8.54 -12.37
N ASN A 179 -41.93 -8.60 -13.51
CA ASN A 179 -42.08 -9.79 -14.37
C ASN A 179 -42.84 -10.99 -13.76
N SER A 180 -44.03 -10.73 -13.23
CA SER A 180 -45.14 -11.69 -13.35
C SER A 180 -46.10 -11.21 -14.43
N PHE A 181 -46.03 -11.81 -15.62
CA PHE A 181 -47.08 -11.74 -16.63
C PHE A 181 -47.41 -13.17 -17.09
N ARG A 182 -48.70 -13.46 -17.26
CA ARG A 182 -49.21 -14.81 -17.47
C ARG A 182 -49.07 -15.25 -18.93
N LEU A 183 -48.74 -16.52 -19.13
CA LEU A 183 -49.30 -17.34 -20.21
C LEU A 183 -49.87 -18.64 -19.63
N SER A 184 -50.72 -19.30 -20.39
CA SER A 184 -51.75 -20.23 -19.90
C SER A 184 -51.40 -21.72 -19.99
N ASN A 185 -52.17 -22.55 -19.28
CA ASN A 185 -52.08 -24.01 -19.26
C ASN A 185 -51.95 -24.66 -20.65
N GLY A 186 -51.15 -25.73 -20.73
CA GLY A 186 -50.93 -26.50 -21.95
C GLY A 186 -50.37 -27.90 -21.73
N ARG A 187 -51.15 -28.75 -21.03
CA ARG A 187 -51.27 -30.23 -21.14
C ARG A 187 -50.01 -31.13 -21.10
N THR A 188 -50.11 -32.22 -20.37
CA THR A 188 -49.15 -33.33 -20.26
C THR A 188 -49.06 -34.21 -21.51
N GLU A 189 -47.87 -34.75 -21.78
CA GLU A 189 -47.66 -36.17 -22.14
C GLU A 189 -46.18 -36.55 -21.90
N ASP A 190 -45.93 -37.84 -21.67
CA ASP A 190 -44.63 -38.39 -21.23
C ASP A 190 -43.65 -38.66 -22.39
N VAL A 191 -42.35 -38.77 -22.07
CA VAL A 191 -41.40 -39.81 -22.54
C VAL A 191 -39.96 -39.51 -22.08
N GLU A 192 -39.32 -40.51 -21.47
CA GLU A 192 -37.87 -40.67 -21.32
C GLU A 192 -37.49 -42.06 -21.88
N PRO A 193 -36.20 -42.40 -22.07
CA PRO A 193 -35.03 -41.56 -22.30
C PRO A 193 -34.21 -42.01 -23.54
N GLN A 194 -33.26 -41.20 -24.04
CA GLN A 194 -32.07 -41.75 -24.69
C GLN A 194 -30.85 -40.81 -24.66
N SER A 195 -29.65 -41.40 -24.74
CA SER A 195 -28.40 -40.80 -24.28
C SER A 195 -27.40 -40.46 -25.40
N VAL A 196 -26.92 -39.21 -25.41
CA VAL A 196 -25.57 -38.88 -25.92
C VAL A 196 -25.02 -37.63 -25.20
N PRO A 197 -23.89 -37.73 -24.47
CA PRO A 197 -23.30 -36.58 -23.78
C PRO A 197 -22.48 -35.73 -24.76
N LEU A 198 -23.15 -34.94 -25.60
CA LEU A 198 -22.48 -33.93 -26.42
C LEU A 198 -21.93 -32.78 -25.55
N LEU A 199 -20.74 -32.30 -25.92
CA LEU A 199 -19.94 -31.34 -25.16
C LEU A 199 -20.74 -30.11 -24.71
N ALA A 200 -20.74 -29.84 -23.40
CA ALA A 200 -21.44 -28.72 -22.78
C ALA A 200 -20.86 -27.37 -23.25
N ARG A 201 -21.49 -26.78 -24.27
CA ARG A 201 -21.20 -25.43 -24.76
C ARG A 201 -21.58 -24.39 -23.69
N SER A 202 -20.69 -23.44 -23.42
CA SER A 202 -20.68 -22.59 -22.21
C SER A 202 -22.01 -21.93 -21.84
N PRO A 203 -22.48 -22.06 -20.58
CA PRO A 203 -23.60 -21.27 -20.08
C PRO A 203 -23.22 -19.78 -19.93
N SER A 204 -24.01 -18.91 -20.56
CA SER A 204 -24.09 -17.46 -20.32
C SER A 204 -22.77 -16.66 -20.30
N THR A 205 -22.36 -16.15 -21.48
CA THR A 205 -21.63 -14.87 -21.51
C THR A 205 -22.61 -13.75 -21.16
N ASN A 206 -22.36 -13.03 -20.06
CA ASN A 206 -23.19 -11.86 -19.71
C ASN A 206 -23.01 -10.79 -20.81
N ARG A 207 -24.10 -10.46 -21.52
CA ARG A 207 -24.07 -9.47 -22.63
C ARG A 207 -23.60 -8.07 -22.21
N LYS A 208 -23.64 -7.71 -20.92
CA LYS A 208 -23.08 -6.44 -20.40
C LYS A 208 -21.54 -6.47 -20.29
N TYR A 209 -20.94 -7.65 -20.13
CA TYR A 209 -19.51 -7.84 -19.86
C TYR A 209 -18.91 -8.94 -20.77
N PRO A 210 -18.76 -8.67 -22.09
CA PRO A 210 -18.12 -9.61 -23.01
C PRO A 210 -16.59 -9.67 -22.82
N PRO A 211 -15.91 -10.71 -23.35
CA PRO A 211 -14.45 -10.77 -23.40
C PRO A 211 -13.85 -9.54 -24.11
N LEU A 212 -12.83 -8.94 -23.51
CA LEU A 212 -12.14 -7.76 -24.05
C LEU A 212 -10.99 -8.19 -24.97
N PRO A 213 -10.85 -7.62 -26.17
CA PRO A 213 -9.65 -7.78 -26.98
C PRO A 213 -8.53 -6.88 -26.42
N VAL A 214 -7.27 -7.33 -26.52
CA VAL A 214 -6.14 -6.72 -25.80
C VAL A 214 -5.81 -5.29 -26.24
N ASP A 215 -6.09 -4.94 -27.50
CA ASP A 215 -5.92 -3.59 -28.04
C ASP A 215 -6.75 -2.54 -27.28
N LYS A 216 -7.86 -2.95 -26.68
CA LYS A 216 -8.77 -2.07 -25.92
C LYS A 216 -8.61 -2.17 -24.41
N LEU A 217 -7.67 -2.98 -23.93
CA LEU A 217 -7.51 -3.25 -22.50
C LEU A 217 -7.18 -1.96 -21.72
N GLU A 218 -6.30 -1.11 -22.26
CA GLU A 218 -5.95 0.17 -21.63
C GLU A 218 -7.12 1.18 -21.65
N GLU A 219 -7.80 1.34 -22.79
CA GLU A 219 -8.96 2.24 -22.93
C GLU A 219 -10.08 1.84 -21.95
N GLU A 220 -10.43 0.55 -21.92
CA GLU A 220 -11.52 0.02 -21.11
C GLU A 220 -11.18 0.03 -19.61
N ILE A 221 -9.92 -0.20 -19.22
CA ILE A 221 -9.50 -0.05 -17.81
C ILE A 221 -9.57 1.42 -17.39
N ASN A 222 -9.05 2.35 -18.20
CA ASN A 222 -9.15 3.78 -17.90
C ASN A 222 -10.62 4.23 -17.76
N ARG A 223 -11.51 3.74 -18.65
CA ARG A 223 -12.95 3.97 -18.57
C ARG A 223 -13.58 3.37 -17.31
N ARG A 224 -13.13 2.19 -16.86
CA ARG A 224 -13.67 1.51 -15.67
C ARG A 224 -13.14 2.04 -14.33
N MET A 225 -11.91 2.58 -14.32
CA MET A 225 -11.30 3.27 -13.17
C MET A 225 -11.87 4.67 -12.92
N ALA A 226 -12.53 5.28 -13.91
CA ALA A 226 -13.21 6.56 -13.77
C ALA A 226 -14.29 6.55 -12.67
N ASP A 227 -14.65 7.75 -12.19
CA ASP A 227 -15.61 7.99 -11.11
C ASP A 227 -15.33 7.13 -9.85
N ASP A 228 -14.07 7.05 -9.41
CA ASP A 228 -13.63 6.18 -8.30
C ASP A 228 -13.97 4.70 -8.58
N ASN A 229 -13.44 4.13 -9.67
CA ASN A 229 -13.65 2.74 -10.05
C ASN A 229 -15.14 2.32 -10.16
N LYS A 230 -16.05 3.26 -10.45
CA LYS A 230 -17.52 3.04 -10.38
C LYS A 230 -17.97 1.85 -11.20
N LEU A 231 -17.50 1.75 -12.45
CA LEU A 231 -17.93 0.68 -13.35
C LEU A 231 -17.30 -0.67 -12.98
N PHE A 232 -16.09 -0.69 -12.44
CA PHE A 232 -15.54 -1.91 -11.83
C PHE A 232 -16.35 -2.37 -10.62
N ARG A 233 -16.85 -1.44 -9.79
CA ARG A 233 -17.75 -1.76 -8.68
C ARG A 233 -19.11 -2.29 -9.18
N GLU A 234 -19.69 -1.70 -10.22
CA GLU A 234 -20.91 -2.23 -10.88
C GLU A 234 -20.71 -3.64 -11.48
N GLU A 235 -19.53 -3.91 -12.02
CA GLU A 235 -19.17 -5.19 -12.63
C GLU A 235 -18.92 -6.28 -11.58
N PHE A 236 -18.11 -5.97 -10.56
CA PHE A 236 -17.84 -6.87 -9.46
C PHE A 236 -19.12 -7.24 -8.69
N ASN A 237 -19.99 -6.26 -8.43
CA ASN A 237 -21.28 -6.49 -7.76
C ASN A 237 -22.31 -7.22 -8.65
N ALA A 238 -22.06 -7.35 -9.96
CA ALA A 238 -22.88 -8.16 -10.86
C ALA A 238 -22.44 -9.65 -10.93
N LEU A 239 -21.27 -9.99 -10.37
CA LEU A 239 -20.83 -11.39 -10.25
C LEU A 239 -21.74 -12.15 -9.26
N LEU A 240 -22.34 -13.25 -9.72
CA LEU A 240 -23.13 -14.13 -8.87
C LEU A 240 -22.29 -14.69 -7.70
N ALA A 241 -22.97 -14.99 -6.58
CA ALA A 241 -22.32 -15.61 -5.42
C ALA A 241 -21.91 -17.07 -5.71
N CYS A 242 -22.80 -17.80 -6.36
CA CYS A 242 -22.55 -19.05 -7.07
C CYS A 242 -23.44 -19.05 -8.34
N PRO A 243 -22.93 -19.44 -9.53
CA PRO A 243 -23.72 -19.51 -10.76
C PRO A 243 -24.55 -20.80 -10.91
N ILE A 244 -24.37 -21.78 -10.01
CA ILE A 244 -25.06 -23.07 -10.00
C ILE A 244 -25.68 -23.34 -8.63
N GLN A 245 -26.60 -24.30 -8.55
CA GLN A 245 -26.99 -24.88 -7.26
C GLN A 245 -25.86 -25.83 -6.83
N ALA A 246 -25.31 -25.59 -5.64
CA ALA A 246 -24.22 -26.38 -5.06
C ALA A 246 -24.42 -26.51 -3.54
N THR A 247 -24.23 -27.72 -3.04
CA THR A 247 -24.29 -28.08 -1.61
C THR A 247 -22.93 -27.92 -0.94
N CYS A 248 -22.91 -27.90 0.40
CA CYS A 248 -21.71 -27.92 1.23
C CYS A 248 -21.95 -28.77 2.51
N GLU A 249 -22.63 -29.90 2.34
CA GLU A 249 -23.07 -30.80 3.42
C GLU A 249 -21.89 -31.37 4.19
N ALA A 250 -20.86 -31.89 3.51
CA ALA A 250 -19.67 -32.44 4.17
C ALA A 250 -18.92 -31.37 4.98
N ALA A 251 -18.94 -30.12 4.51
CA ALA A 251 -18.33 -28.98 5.19
C ALA A 251 -19.14 -28.42 6.36
N SER A 252 -20.44 -28.73 6.41
CA SER A 252 -21.40 -28.23 7.42
C SER A 252 -21.62 -29.19 8.59
N LYS A 253 -21.18 -30.45 8.45
CA LYS A 253 -21.11 -31.46 9.53
C LYS A 253 -20.42 -30.93 10.79
N GLU A 254 -20.92 -31.32 11.96
CA GLU A 254 -20.39 -30.89 13.27
C GLU A 254 -18.91 -31.28 13.42
N GLU A 255 -18.58 -32.51 13.01
CA GLU A 255 -17.26 -33.16 13.02
C GLU A 255 -16.23 -32.43 12.12
N ASN A 256 -16.71 -31.57 11.21
CA ASN A 256 -15.90 -30.82 10.26
C ASN A 256 -15.90 -29.30 10.52
N LYS A 257 -16.71 -28.78 11.45
CA LYS A 257 -16.74 -27.34 11.76
C LYS A 257 -15.38 -26.81 12.21
N GLU A 258 -14.70 -27.52 13.11
CA GLU A 258 -13.38 -27.08 13.58
C GLU A 258 -12.30 -27.15 12.50
N LYS A 259 -12.47 -27.95 11.44
CA LYS A 259 -11.55 -27.96 10.28
C LYS A 259 -11.70 -26.68 9.42
N ASN A 260 -12.73 -25.87 9.66
CA ASN A 260 -12.98 -24.60 8.98
C ASN A 260 -12.46 -23.39 9.79
N ARG A 261 -11.71 -22.50 9.15
CA ARG A 261 -11.24 -21.22 9.70
C ARG A 261 -12.32 -20.14 9.67
N TYR A 262 -13.30 -20.26 8.78
CA TYR A 262 -14.43 -19.34 8.63
C TYR A 262 -15.70 -20.11 8.27
N VAL A 263 -16.75 -20.01 9.12
CA VAL A 263 -18.03 -20.71 8.95
C VAL A 263 -18.78 -20.34 7.65
N ASN A 264 -18.45 -19.20 7.05
CA ASN A 264 -19.06 -18.70 5.81
C ASN A 264 -18.21 -18.98 4.55
N ILE A 265 -17.09 -19.69 4.66
CA ILE A 265 -16.20 -20.03 3.54
C ILE A 265 -16.02 -21.56 3.50
N LEU A 266 -16.99 -22.23 2.91
CA LEU A 266 -17.06 -23.70 2.83
C LEU A 266 -16.81 -24.17 1.38
N PRO A 267 -16.09 -25.29 1.17
CA PRO A 267 -15.99 -25.91 -0.15
C PRO A 267 -17.36 -26.48 -0.57
N TYR A 268 -17.62 -26.55 -1.87
CA TYR A 268 -18.81 -27.23 -2.39
C TYR A 268 -18.56 -28.74 -2.51
N ASP A 269 -19.56 -29.58 -2.24
CA ASP A 269 -19.34 -31.04 -2.17
C ASP A 269 -18.89 -31.64 -3.52
N HIS A 270 -19.37 -31.09 -4.64
CA HIS A 270 -19.04 -31.55 -5.99
C HIS A 270 -17.62 -31.21 -6.46
N SER A 271 -16.90 -30.36 -5.72
CA SER A 271 -15.59 -29.81 -6.10
C SER A 271 -14.54 -29.86 -4.99
N ARG A 272 -14.91 -30.31 -3.78
CA ARG A 272 -14.00 -30.42 -2.65
C ARG A 272 -12.87 -31.39 -2.94
N VAL A 273 -11.72 -31.17 -2.31
CA VAL A 273 -10.68 -32.20 -2.27
C VAL A 273 -11.11 -33.24 -1.25
N HIS A 274 -11.12 -34.51 -1.67
CA HIS A 274 -11.31 -35.64 -0.77
C HIS A 274 -9.94 -36.15 -0.33
N LEU A 275 -9.80 -36.43 0.96
CA LEU A 275 -8.70 -37.21 1.51
C LEU A 275 -9.10 -38.67 1.61
N THR A 276 -8.12 -39.58 1.57
CA THR A 276 -8.34 -41.01 1.79
C THR A 276 -8.81 -41.22 3.23
N PRO A 277 -9.96 -41.86 3.48
CA PRO A 277 -10.45 -42.09 4.84
C PRO A 277 -9.43 -42.86 5.68
N VAL A 278 -9.23 -42.43 6.92
CA VAL A 278 -8.39 -43.11 7.91
C VAL A 278 -9.28 -44.06 8.73
N GLU A 279 -8.90 -45.33 8.78
CA GLU A 279 -9.63 -46.35 9.53
C GLU A 279 -9.76 -45.97 11.02
N GLY A 280 -10.94 -46.15 11.59
CA GLY A 280 -11.27 -45.75 12.96
C GLY A 280 -11.47 -44.25 13.20
N VAL A 281 -11.28 -43.38 12.20
CA VAL A 281 -11.43 -41.91 12.35
C VAL A 281 -12.58 -41.39 11.46
N PRO A 282 -13.77 -41.11 12.02
CA PRO A 282 -14.88 -40.51 11.27
C PRO A 282 -14.51 -39.17 10.61
N ASP A 283 -15.10 -38.91 9.45
CA ASP A 283 -14.95 -37.65 8.69
C ASP A 283 -13.49 -37.22 8.41
N SER A 284 -12.59 -38.19 8.37
CA SER A 284 -11.18 -38.04 8.01
C SER A 284 -10.94 -37.87 6.49
N ASP A 285 -12.00 -37.82 5.68
CA ASP A 285 -11.95 -37.51 4.25
C ASP A 285 -12.06 -36.01 3.94
N TYR A 286 -12.40 -35.18 4.93
CA TYR A 286 -12.68 -33.75 4.75
C TYR A 286 -11.45 -32.85 4.93
N ILE A 287 -11.28 -31.92 3.99
CA ILE A 287 -10.42 -30.74 4.14
C ILE A 287 -11.10 -29.52 3.47
N ASN A 288 -10.91 -28.32 4.02
CA ASN A 288 -11.43 -27.09 3.42
C ASN A 288 -10.55 -26.65 2.21
N ALA A 289 -10.71 -27.36 1.11
CA ALA A 289 -10.07 -27.09 -0.17
C ALA A 289 -10.99 -27.50 -1.34
N SER A 290 -10.81 -26.88 -2.50
CA SER A 290 -11.61 -27.17 -3.71
C SER A 290 -10.76 -27.15 -4.97
N PHE A 291 -11.00 -28.07 -5.90
CA PHE A 291 -10.38 -28.04 -7.23
C PHE A 291 -10.91 -26.86 -8.05
N ILE A 292 -10.01 -26.10 -8.67
CA ILE A 292 -10.31 -24.97 -9.55
C ILE A 292 -9.67 -25.21 -10.92
N ASN A 293 -10.40 -24.89 -11.99
CA ASN A 293 -9.90 -24.99 -13.35
C ASN A 293 -8.92 -23.84 -13.67
N GLY A 294 -7.92 -24.13 -14.50
CA GLY A 294 -7.22 -23.11 -15.28
C GLY A 294 -8.04 -22.70 -16.50
N TYR A 295 -7.43 -21.97 -17.44
CA TYR A 295 -8.11 -21.48 -18.65
C TYR A 295 -8.53 -22.60 -19.61
N GLN A 296 -7.64 -23.56 -19.91
CA GLN A 296 -7.91 -24.74 -20.77
C GLN A 296 -7.76 -26.08 -20.03
N GLU A 297 -7.36 -26.05 -18.76
CA GLU A 297 -6.97 -27.23 -17.96
C GLU A 297 -7.93 -27.41 -16.78
N LYS A 298 -8.59 -28.58 -16.69
CA LYS A 298 -9.48 -28.88 -15.56
C LYS A 298 -8.67 -29.22 -14.31
N ASN A 299 -9.13 -28.76 -13.15
CA ASN A 299 -8.52 -29.05 -11.84
C ASN A 299 -7.02 -28.68 -11.70
N LYS A 300 -6.49 -27.78 -12.54
CA LYS A 300 -5.10 -27.25 -12.52
C LYS A 300 -4.65 -26.81 -11.12
N PHE A 301 -5.59 -26.26 -10.34
CA PHE A 301 -5.34 -25.71 -9.02
C PHE A 301 -6.19 -26.39 -7.94
N ILE A 302 -5.68 -26.39 -6.72
CA ILE A 302 -6.47 -26.59 -5.50
C ILE A 302 -6.49 -25.24 -4.76
N ALA A 303 -7.67 -24.63 -4.63
CA ALA A 303 -7.86 -23.47 -3.76
C ALA A 303 -8.14 -23.93 -2.33
N ALA A 304 -7.15 -23.80 -1.46
CA ALA A 304 -7.19 -24.27 -0.08
C ALA A 304 -7.27 -23.12 0.94
N GLN A 305 -7.91 -23.38 2.07
CA GLN A 305 -7.75 -22.60 3.30
C GLN A 305 -6.29 -22.67 3.80
N GLY A 306 -5.78 -21.59 4.40
CA GLY A 306 -4.53 -21.62 5.14
C GLY A 306 -4.74 -22.42 6.44
N PRO A 307 -4.01 -23.54 6.66
CA PRO A 307 -4.32 -24.48 7.73
C PRO A 307 -4.43 -23.80 9.10
N LYS A 308 -5.35 -24.28 9.93
CA LYS A 308 -5.29 -24.12 11.40
C LYS A 308 -4.30 -25.16 11.96
N GLU A 309 -3.82 -25.01 13.19
CA GLU A 309 -2.80 -25.92 13.77
C GLU A 309 -3.26 -27.39 13.72
N GLU A 310 -4.52 -27.63 14.09
CA GLU A 310 -5.21 -28.92 14.06
C GLU A 310 -5.43 -29.51 12.65
N THR A 311 -5.21 -28.75 11.58
CA THR A 311 -5.36 -29.20 10.17
C THR A 311 -4.05 -29.21 9.39
N VAL A 312 -2.91 -28.92 10.02
CA VAL A 312 -1.58 -29.01 9.36
C VAL A 312 -1.29 -30.42 8.86
N ASN A 313 -1.68 -31.44 9.62
CA ASN A 313 -1.52 -32.85 9.23
C ASN A 313 -2.35 -33.20 7.99
N ASP A 314 -3.61 -32.76 7.93
CA ASP A 314 -4.50 -32.97 6.78
C ASP A 314 -4.03 -32.20 5.54
N PHE A 315 -3.44 -31.02 5.72
CA PHE A 315 -2.87 -30.23 4.63
C PHE A 315 -1.66 -30.94 3.98
N TRP A 316 -0.75 -31.52 4.76
CA TRP A 316 0.36 -32.32 4.21
C TRP A 316 -0.10 -33.65 3.63
N ARG A 317 -1.11 -34.29 4.23
CA ARG A 317 -1.77 -35.48 3.67
C ARG A 317 -2.39 -35.18 2.30
N MET A 318 -3.07 -34.03 2.14
CA MET A 318 -3.58 -33.54 0.87
C MET A 318 -2.47 -33.38 -0.17
N ILE A 319 -1.37 -32.67 0.16
CA ILE A 319 -0.24 -32.45 -0.75
C ILE A 319 0.36 -33.78 -1.23
N TRP A 320 0.47 -34.77 -0.34
CA TRP A 320 0.99 -36.09 -0.67
C TRP A 320 0.03 -36.91 -1.53
N GLU A 321 -1.26 -36.98 -1.18
CA GLU A 321 -2.26 -37.76 -1.91
C GLU A 321 -2.54 -37.18 -3.31
N GLN A 322 -2.60 -35.85 -3.44
CA GLN A 322 -2.86 -35.16 -4.71
C GLN A 322 -1.61 -35.03 -5.60
N ASN A 323 -0.48 -35.62 -5.21
CA ASN A 323 0.81 -35.56 -5.93
C ASN A 323 1.26 -34.12 -6.28
N THR A 324 0.91 -33.15 -5.44
CA THR A 324 1.29 -31.74 -5.61
C THR A 324 2.80 -31.61 -5.47
N ALA A 325 3.45 -30.91 -6.41
CA ALA A 325 4.86 -30.52 -6.31
C ALA A 325 5.07 -29.05 -5.91
N THR A 326 4.04 -28.21 -6.06
CA THR A 326 4.13 -26.75 -5.92
C THR A 326 3.04 -26.22 -5.01
N ILE A 327 3.44 -25.47 -3.98
CA ILE A 327 2.55 -24.79 -3.03
C ILE A 327 2.69 -23.27 -3.22
N VAL A 328 1.59 -22.55 -3.30
CA VAL A 328 1.54 -21.10 -3.49
C VAL A 328 0.81 -20.46 -2.30
N MET A 329 1.58 -19.85 -1.41
CA MET A 329 1.11 -19.16 -0.21
C MET A 329 1.05 -17.66 -0.48
N VAL A 330 -0.16 -17.12 -0.67
CA VAL A 330 -0.42 -15.68 -0.89
C VAL A 330 -1.02 -15.04 0.37
N THR A 331 -0.33 -15.21 1.50
CA THR A 331 -0.60 -14.53 2.78
C THR A 331 0.64 -14.59 3.67
N ASN A 332 0.87 -13.55 4.47
CA ASN A 332 1.76 -13.65 5.62
C ASN A 332 1.10 -14.51 6.73
N LEU A 333 1.90 -15.08 7.64
CA LEU A 333 1.41 -15.88 8.79
C LEU A 333 0.54 -15.07 9.74
N LYS A 334 0.97 -13.83 10.04
CA LYS A 334 0.26 -12.88 10.89
C LYS A 334 0.15 -11.52 10.19
N GLU A 335 -1.00 -10.88 10.33
CA GLU A 335 -1.30 -9.53 9.81
C GLU A 335 -2.00 -8.76 10.93
N ARG A 336 -1.53 -7.54 11.26
CA ARG A 336 -1.91 -6.79 12.49
C ARG A 336 -2.02 -7.64 13.79
N LYS A 337 -1.09 -8.57 14.00
CA LYS A 337 -1.06 -9.59 15.08
C LYS A 337 -2.06 -10.75 14.95
N GLU A 338 -3.10 -10.68 14.11
CA GLU A 338 -4.04 -11.79 13.87
C GLU A 338 -3.36 -12.95 13.13
N CYS A 339 -3.59 -14.19 13.55
CA CYS A 339 -3.15 -15.39 12.81
C CYS A 339 -3.99 -15.60 11.55
N LYS A 340 -3.36 -15.48 10.39
CA LYS A 340 -3.97 -15.73 9.06
C LYS A 340 -3.69 -17.15 8.55
N CYS A 341 -2.58 -17.76 8.96
CA CYS A 341 -2.21 -19.13 8.61
C CYS A 341 -1.33 -19.72 9.73
N ALA A 342 -1.52 -21.00 10.06
CA ALA A 342 -0.57 -21.77 10.86
C ALA A 342 0.78 -21.90 10.13
N GLN A 343 1.88 -22.05 10.87
CA GLN A 343 3.17 -22.35 10.27
C GLN A 343 3.30 -23.86 10.04
N TYR A 344 2.91 -24.30 8.84
CA TYR A 344 2.92 -25.71 8.45
C TYR A 344 4.30 -26.23 8.01
N TRP A 345 5.40 -25.51 8.25
CA TRP A 345 6.75 -25.94 7.86
C TRP A 345 7.76 -25.76 9.01
N PRO A 346 8.78 -26.64 9.13
CA PRO A 346 9.90 -26.41 10.02
C PRO A 346 10.81 -25.32 9.46
N ASP A 347 11.37 -24.46 10.31
CA ASP A 347 12.34 -23.43 9.89
C ASP A 347 13.72 -24.02 9.53
N GLN A 348 14.06 -25.18 10.11
CA GLN A 348 15.32 -25.90 9.87
C GLN A 348 15.16 -27.40 10.15
N GLY A 349 16.02 -28.23 9.56
CA GLY A 349 16.01 -29.67 9.76
C GLY A 349 14.77 -30.36 9.17
N CYS A 350 14.16 -31.29 9.91
CA CYS A 350 12.93 -31.97 9.47
C CYS A 350 11.91 -32.13 10.60
N TRP A 351 10.63 -32.13 10.24
CA TRP A 351 9.50 -32.41 11.12
C TRP A 351 8.60 -33.50 10.51
N THR A 352 7.69 -34.07 11.30
CA THR A 352 6.69 -35.04 10.81
C THR A 352 5.28 -34.56 11.15
N TYR A 353 4.44 -34.39 10.13
CA TYR A 353 3.05 -33.95 10.26
C TYR A 353 2.14 -35.15 9.91
N GLY A 354 1.51 -35.73 10.93
CA GLY A 354 0.79 -36.99 10.80
C GLY A 354 1.73 -38.11 10.33
N ASN A 355 1.53 -38.59 9.10
CA ASN A 355 2.36 -39.60 8.45
C ASN A 355 3.27 -39.03 7.34
N VAL A 356 3.43 -37.71 7.21
CA VAL A 356 4.30 -37.07 6.22
C VAL A 356 5.49 -36.41 6.91
N ARG A 357 6.70 -36.95 6.68
CA ARG A 357 7.96 -36.30 7.05
C ARG A 357 8.28 -35.20 6.04
N VAL A 358 8.69 -34.03 6.53
CA VAL A 358 9.02 -32.83 5.75
C VAL A 358 10.38 -32.33 6.20
N SER A 359 11.37 -32.31 5.29
CA SER A 359 12.73 -31.81 5.51
C SER A 359 12.95 -30.51 4.75
N VAL A 360 13.64 -29.53 5.33
CA VAL A 360 14.06 -28.30 4.64
C VAL A 360 15.31 -28.58 3.81
N GLU A 361 15.31 -28.16 2.55
CA GLU A 361 16.46 -28.29 1.64
C GLU A 361 17.10 -26.91 1.33
N ASP A 362 16.29 -25.88 1.11
CA ASP A 362 16.73 -24.54 0.66
C ASP A 362 15.67 -23.49 1.01
N VAL A 363 16.12 -22.26 1.34
CA VAL A 363 15.28 -21.10 1.65
C VAL A 363 15.89 -19.84 1.02
N THR A 364 15.28 -19.34 -0.04
CA THR A 364 15.67 -18.10 -0.72
C THR A 364 14.67 -16.98 -0.41
N VAL A 365 15.11 -15.94 0.30
CA VAL A 365 14.29 -14.76 0.64
C VAL A 365 14.59 -13.60 -0.32
N LEU A 366 13.55 -13.07 -0.96
CA LEU A 366 13.55 -11.88 -1.83
C LEU A 366 12.51 -10.85 -1.34
N VAL A 367 12.54 -9.63 -1.89
CA VAL A 367 11.69 -8.50 -1.43
C VAL A 367 10.17 -8.74 -1.55
N ASP A 368 9.72 -9.43 -2.61
CA ASP A 368 8.30 -9.72 -2.86
C ASP A 368 7.84 -11.10 -2.34
N TYR A 369 8.76 -12.06 -2.22
CA TYR A 369 8.44 -13.44 -1.88
C TYR A 369 9.64 -14.23 -1.32
N THR A 370 9.32 -15.29 -0.57
CA THR A 370 10.26 -16.35 -0.18
C THR A 370 9.99 -17.60 -1.02
N VAL A 371 11.04 -18.28 -1.47
CA VAL A 371 10.96 -19.64 -2.04
C VAL A 371 11.57 -20.60 -1.03
N ARG A 372 10.84 -21.67 -0.66
CA ARG A 372 11.35 -22.76 0.18
C ARG A 372 11.27 -24.07 -0.57
N LYS A 373 12.31 -24.89 -0.50
CA LYS A 373 12.30 -26.27 -1.02
C LYS A 373 12.24 -27.24 0.15
N PHE A 374 11.38 -28.24 0.02
CA PHE A 374 11.22 -29.30 1.01
C PHE A 374 11.34 -30.68 0.37
N CYS A 375 12.03 -31.61 1.01
CA CYS A 375 11.97 -33.02 0.67
C CYS A 375 10.92 -33.69 1.57
N ILE A 376 9.88 -34.27 0.97
CA ILE A 376 8.78 -34.93 1.70
C ILE A 376 8.72 -36.43 1.45
N GLN A 377 8.34 -37.20 2.47
CA GLN A 377 8.17 -38.64 2.39
C GLN A 377 7.06 -39.12 3.32
N GLN A 378 6.18 -39.99 2.83
CA GLN A 378 5.23 -40.70 3.70
C GLN A 378 5.96 -41.78 4.51
N VAL A 379 5.75 -41.77 5.83
CA VAL A 379 6.39 -42.64 6.82
C VAL A 379 5.33 -43.43 7.61
N GLY A 380 5.75 -44.47 8.33
CA GLY A 380 4.89 -45.34 9.15
C GLY A 380 4.70 -46.74 8.56
N ASP A 381 4.59 -46.86 7.23
CA ASP A 381 4.63 -48.15 6.55
C ASP A 381 6.08 -48.57 6.29
N VAL A 382 6.55 -49.58 7.03
CA VAL A 382 7.90 -50.13 6.91
C VAL A 382 8.04 -51.03 5.67
N THR A 383 6.93 -51.60 5.18
CA THR A 383 6.88 -52.53 4.04
C THR A 383 6.83 -51.80 2.70
N ASN A 384 6.16 -50.64 2.64
CA ASN A 384 5.92 -49.86 1.43
C ASN A 384 6.58 -48.47 1.50
N ARG A 385 7.93 -48.46 1.54
CA ARG A 385 8.73 -47.23 1.55
C ARG A 385 8.62 -46.46 0.22
N LYS A 386 7.62 -45.58 0.14
CA LYS A 386 7.41 -44.70 -1.02
C LYS A 386 8.60 -43.74 -1.22
N PRO A 387 8.95 -43.38 -2.47
CA PRO A 387 10.07 -42.50 -2.76
C PRO A 387 9.84 -41.09 -2.24
N GLN A 388 10.92 -40.42 -1.85
CA GLN A 388 10.89 -39.01 -1.47
C GLN A 388 10.51 -38.10 -2.66
N ARG A 389 9.85 -36.98 -2.38
CA ARG A 389 9.41 -36.00 -3.38
C ARG A 389 9.91 -34.59 -3.03
N LEU A 390 10.39 -33.86 -4.02
CA LEU A 390 10.75 -32.45 -3.87
C LEU A 390 9.50 -31.58 -4.03
N ILE A 391 9.25 -30.72 -3.05
CA ILE A 391 8.19 -29.72 -3.02
C ILE A 391 8.82 -28.33 -3.07
N THR A 392 8.25 -27.41 -3.85
CA THR A 392 8.62 -25.99 -3.78
C THR A 392 7.43 -25.17 -3.28
N GLN A 393 7.61 -24.48 -2.15
CA GLN A 393 6.67 -23.48 -1.64
C GLN A 393 7.10 -22.09 -2.09
N PHE A 394 6.19 -21.40 -2.76
CA PHE A 394 6.30 -19.99 -3.14
C PHE A 394 5.42 -19.16 -2.20
N HIS A 395 6.04 -18.34 -1.36
CA HIS A 395 5.38 -17.55 -0.31
C HIS A 395 5.46 -16.05 -0.65
N PHE A 396 4.36 -15.46 -1.12
CA PHE A 396 4.27 -14.05 -1.50
C PHE A 396 4.04 -13.17 -0.27
N THR A 397 5.04 -12.38 0.09
CA THR A 397 5.12 -11.62 1.36
C THR A 397 4.72 -10.16 1.19
N SER A 398 4.80 -9.58 -0.02
CA SER A 398 4.58 -8.14 -0.23
C SER A 398 3.11 -7.71 -0.39
N TRP A 399 2.15 -8.63 -0.33
CA TRP A 399 0.72 -8.25 -0.31
C TRP A 399 0.37 -7.56 1.03
N PRO A 400 -0.11 -6.30 1.03
CA PRO A 400 -0.44 -5.60 2.26
C PRO A 400 -1.68 -6.16 2.98
N ASP A 401 -1.74 -5.96 4.29
CA ASP A 401 -2.90 -6.24 5.16
C ASP A 401 -4.19 -5.56 4.63
N PHE A 402 -4.07 -4.42 3.95
CA PHE A 402 -5.18 -3.63 3.41
C PHE A 402 -4.97 -3.33 1.92
N GLY A 403 -5.98 -3.66 1.10
CA GLY A 403 -5.94 -3.44 -0.34
C GLY A 403 -5.14 -4.49 -1.11
N VAL A 404 -4.27 -4.02 -2.00
CA VAL A 404 -3.53 -4.80 -3.00
C VAL A 404 -2.09 -4.26 -3.15
N PRO A 405 -1.13 -5.03 -3.69
CA PRO A 405 0.23 -4.55 -3.95
C PRO A 405 0.23 -3.24 -4.78
N PHE A 406 1.16 -2.33 -4.49
CA PHE A 406 1.23 -1.02 -5.16
C PHE A 406 1.58 -1.12 -6.66
N THR A 407 2.18 -2.25 -7.06
CA THR A 407 2.58 -2.58 -8.43
C THR A 407 2.23 -4.04 -8.73
N PRO A 408 1.72 -4.38 -9.92
CA PRO A 408 1.46 -5.79 -10.26
C PRO A 408 2.71 -6.62 -10.53
N ILE A 409 3.87 -6.01 -10.79
CA ILE A 409 5.05 -6.72 -11.31
C ILE A 409 5.58 -7.80 -10.35
N GLY A 410 5.51 -7.58 -9.03
CA GLY A 410 5.89 -8.58 -8.04
C GLY A 410 5.05 -9.86 -8.17
N MET A 411 3.74 -9.71 -8.37
CA MET A 411 2.81 -10.83 -8.60
C MET A 411 3.07 -11.52 -9.95
N LEU A 412 3.37 -10.77 -11.01
CA LEU A 412 3.70 -11.33 -12.33
C LEU A 412 5.01 -12.13 -12.30
N LYS A 413 6.06 -11.62 -11.64
CA LYS A 413 7.35 -12.32 -11.47
C LYS A 413 7.23 -13.56 -10.58
N PHE A 414 6.48 -13.44 -9.49
CA PHE A 414 6.13 -14.57 -8.63
C PHE A 414 5.41 -15.68 -9.42
N LEU A 415 4.38 -15.32 -10.19
CA LEU A 415 3.66 -16.24 -11.06
C LEU A 415 4.55 -16.85 -12.15
N LYS A 416 5.43 -16.06 -12.79
CA LYS A 416 6.41 -16.57 -13.78
C LYS A 416 7.29 -17.67 -13.16
N LYS A 417 7.84 -17.44 -11.96
CA LYS A 417 8.64 -18.46 -11.25
C LYS A 417 7.81 -19.69 -10.84
N VAL A 418 6.58 -19.53 -10.37
CA VAL A 418 5.68 -20.66 -10.08
C VAL A 418 5.45 -21.51 -11.33
N LYS A 419 5.12 -20.90 -12.48
CA LYS A 419 4.88 -21.62 -13.75
C LYS A 419 6.15 -22.30 -14.26
N ALA A 420 7.32 -21.67 -14.14
CA ALA A 420 8.59 -22.23 -14.58
C ALA A 420 9.10 -23.39 -13.71
N CYS A 421 8.78 -23.40 -12.41
CA CYS A 421 9.26 -24.43 -11.48
C CYS A 421 8.30 -25.62 -11.29
N ASN A 422 7.03 -25.52 -11.69
CA ASN A 422 6.08 -26.62 -11.55
C ASN A 422 6.34 -27.73 -12.61
N PRO A 423 6.72 -28.96 -12.22
CA PRO A 423 7.07 -29.99 -13.18
C PRO A 423 5.84 -30.60 -13.86
N GLN A 424 5.98 -30.99 -15.13
CA GLN A 424 4.89 -31.48 -15.99
C GLN A 424 4.17 -32.75 -15.49
N TYR A 425 4.75 -33.48 -14.52
CA TYR A 425 4.16 -34.68 -13.92
C TYR A 425 3.50 -34.42 -12.55
N ALA A 426 3.49 -33.17 -12.08
CA ALA A 426 2.82 -32.81 -10.82
C ALA A 426 1.30 -32.98 -10.94
N GLY A 427 0.65 -33.29 -9.81
CA GLY A 427 -0.76 -33.01 -9.64
C GLY A 427 -1.04 -31.52 -9.40
N ALA A 428 -2.28 -31.20 -9.04
CA ALA A 428 -2.77 -29.83 -8.95
C ALA A 428 -1.91 -28.93 -8.04
N ILE A 429 -1.70 -27.68 -8.46
CA ILE A 429 -0.95 -26.67 -7.70
C ILE A 429 -1.82 -26.20 -6.53
N VAL A 430 -1.35 -26.35 -5.29
CA VAL A 430 -2.09 -25.92 -4.10
C VAL A 430 -1.86 -24.42 -3.88
N VAL A 431 -2.93 -23.62 -3.97
CA VAL A 431 -2.91 -22.17 -3.79
C VAL A 431 -3.75 -21.79 -2.57
N HIS A 432 -3.15 -21.12 -1.58
CA HIS A 432 -3.84 -20.74 -0.34
C HIS A 432 -3.52 -19.32 0.12
N CYS A 433 -4.44 -18.73 0.88
CA CYS A 433 -4.20 -17.54 1.70
C CYS A 433 -4.67 -17.85 3.13
N SER A 434 -5.45 -16.98 3.76
CA SER A 434 -6.22 -17.33 4.98
C SER A 434 -7.46 -18.16 4.63
N ALA A 435 -8.45 -17.56 3.95
CA ALA A 435 -9.71 -18.21 3.60
C ALA A 435 -9.67 -19.07 2.31
N GLY A 436 -8.63 -18.91 1.50
CA GLY A 436 -8.51 -19.65 0.23
C GLY A 436 -9.43 -19.19 -0.89
N VAL A 437 -9.85 -17.91 -0.90
CA VAL A 437 -10.80 -17.37 -1.91
C VAL A 437 -10.40 -16.03 -2.53
N GLY A 438 -9.95 -15.05 -1.73
CA GLY A 438 -9.64 -13.70 -2.19
C GLY A 438 -8.32 -13.61 -2.98
N ARG A 439 -7.20 -13.48 -2.27
CA ARG A 439 -5.84 -13.47 -2.86
C ARG A 439 -5.56 -14.75 -3.69
N THR A 440 -6.02 -15.91 -3.21
CA THR A 440 -6.01 -17.19 -3.95
C THR A 440 -6.71 -17.09 -5.31
N GLY A 441 -7.95 -16.60 -5.34
CA GLY A 441 -8.68 -16.40 -6.59
C GLY A 441 -8.01 -15.38 -7.51
N THR A 442 -7.42 -14.32 -6.94
CA THR A 442 -6.68 -13.31 -7.72
C THR A 442 -5.49 -13.94 -8.45
N PHE A 443 -4.68 -14.76 -7.77
CA PHE A 443 -3.56 -15.48 -8.37
C PHE A 443 -4.03 -16.41 -9.53
N VAL A 444 -5.05 -17.25 -9.27
CA VAL A 444 -5.58 -18.20 -10.26
C VAL A 444 -6.17 -17.51 -11.49
N VAL A 445 -6.84 -16.38 -11.31
CA VAL A 445 -7.42 -15.63 -12.44
C VAL A 445 -6.33 -14.93 -13.27
N ILE A 446 -5.28 -14.38 -12.64
CA ILE A 446 -4.16 -13.79 -13.40
C ILE A 446 -3.45 -14.87 -14.24
N ASP A 447 -3.18 -16.06 -13.68
CA ASP A 447 -2.63 -17.20 -14.43
C ASP A 447 -3.47 -17.55 -15.68
N ALA A 448 -4.76 -17.80 -15.47
CA ALA A 448 -5.68 -18.20 -16.53
C ALA A 448 -5.88 -17.10 -17.59
N MET A 449 -5.89 -15.83 -17.18
CA MET A 449 -6.09 -14.71 -18.10
C MET A 449 -4.81 -14.32 -18.86
N LEU A 450 -3.62 -14.65 -18.35
CA LEU A 450 -2.39 -14.60 -19.15
C LEU A 450 -2.35 -15.73 -20.19
N ASP A 451 -2.76 -16.95 -19.83
CA ASP A 451 -2.90 -18.06 -20.80
C ASP A 451 -3.91 -17.70 -21.92
N MET A 452 -5.04 -17.07 -21.57
CA MET A 452 -6.04 -16.57 -22.53
C MET A 452 -5.52 -15.39 -23.38
N MET A 453 -4.77 -14.48 -22.77
CA MET A 453 -4.17 -13.34 -23.47
C MET A 453 -3.18 -13.81 -24.56
N HIS A 454 -2.41 -14.87 -24.26
CA HIS A 454 -1.47 -15.47 -25.18
C HIS A 454 -2.18 -16.20 -26.34
N SER A 455 -3.20 -17.02 -26.05
CA SER A 455 -3.89 -17.85 -27.04
C SER A 455 -4.90 -17.12 -27.92
N GLU A 456 -5.73 -16.25 -27.34
CA GLU A 456 -6.88 -15.62 -28.00
C GLU A 456 -6.69 -14.13 -28.32
N ARG A 457 -5.63 -13.49 -27.79
CA ARG A 457 -5.47 -12.02 -27.76
C ARG A 457 -6.67 -11.31 -27.12
N LYS A 458 -7.25 -11.94 -26.09
CA LYS A 458 -8.40 -11.45 -25.31
C LYS A 458 -8.26 -11.79 -23.83
N VAL A 459 -9.07 -11.15 -22.99
CA VAL A 459 -9.26 -11.51 -21.58
C VAL A 459 -10.75 -11.50 -21.20
N ASP A 460 -11.18 -12.49 -20.42
CA ASP A 460 -12.56 -12.69 -19.94
C ASP A 460 -12.57 -12.80 -18.40
N VAL A 461 -12.16 -11.75 -17.71
CA VAL A 461 -12.05 -11.76 -16.24
C VAL A 461 -13.44 -11.99 -15.60
N TYR A 462 -14.48 -11.28 -16.06
CA TYR A 462 -15.84 -11.44 -15.56
C TYR A 462 -16.35 -12.89 -15.72
N GLY A 463 -16.23 -13.45 -16.94
CA GLY A 463 -16.69 -14.80 -17.21
C GLY A 463 -15.84 -15.86 -16.52
N PHE A 464 -14.52 -15.68 -16.41
CA PHE A 464 -13.65 -16.64 -15.72
C PHE A 464 -13.86 -16.61 -14.21
N VAL A 465 -13.98 -15.44 -13.58
CA VAL A 465 -14.35 -15.32 -12.15
C VAL A 465 -15.72 -15.94 -11.91
N SER A 466 -16.70 -15.70 -12.80
CA SER A 466 -18.01 -16.37 -12.74
C SER A 466 -17.89 -17.90 -12.84
N ARG A 467 -17.03 -18.43 -13.73
CA ARG A 467 -16.79 -19.88 -13.86
C ARG A 467 -16.18 -20.49 -12.58
N ILE A 468 -15.12 -19.91 -12.03
CA ILE A 468 -14.47 -20.48 -10.82
C ILE A 468 -15.31 -20.30 -9.54
N ARG A 469 -16.24 -19.33 -9.50
CA ARG A 469 -17.26 -19.24 -8.43
C ARG A 469 -18.30 -20.37 -8.45
N ALA A 470 -18.37 -21.18 -9.52
CA ALA A 470 -19.07 -22.46 -9.48
C ALA A 470 -18.34 -23.50 -8.63
N GLN A 471 -17.00 -23.46 -8.63
CA GLN A 471 -16.14 -24.47 -8.01
C GLN A 471 -15.81 -24.15 -6.54
N ARG A 472 -15.77 -22.88 -6.14
CA ARG A 472 -15.60 -22.47 -4.72
C ARG A 472 -16.26 -21.12 -4.47
N CYS A 473 -16.86 -20.96 -3.29
CA CYS A 473 -17.56 -19.73 -2.91
C CYS A 473 -16.63 -18.50 -2.93
N GLN A 474 -17.16 -17.32 -3.28
CA GLN A 474 -16.48 -16.02 -3.14
C GLN A 474 -15.07 -15.88 -3.77
N MET A 475 -14.72 -16.71 -4.76
CA MET A 475 -13.46 -16.57 -5.49
C MET A 475 -13.35 -15.17 -6.10
N VAL A 476 -12.22 -14.49 -5.81
CA VAL A 476 -12.05 -13.02 -5.89
C VAL A 476 -13.08 -12.31 -5.00
N GLN A 477 -12.64 -11.86 -3.82
CA GLN A 477 -13.52 -11.52 -2.71
C GLN A 477 -13.79 -10.02 -2.56
N THR A 478 -12.95 -9.15 -3.14
CA THR A 478 -13.16 -7.69 -3.13
C THR A 478 -13.06 -7.07 -4.53
N ASP A 479 -13.66 -5.89 -4.68
CA ASP A 479 -13.54 -5.04 -5.86
C ASP A 479 -12.09 -4.63 -6.12
N MET A 480 -11.33 -4.26 -5.08
CA MET A 480 -9.90 -3.94 -5.21
C MET A 480 -9.06 -5.13 -5.72
N GLN A 481 -9.39 -6.36 -5.30
CA GLN A 481 -8.77 -7.59 -5.86
C GLN A 481 -9.15 -7.76 -7.34
N TYR A 482 -10.41 -7.49 -7.71
CA TYR A 482 -10.88 -7.55 -9.10
C TYR A 482 -10.16 -6.53 -9.99
N VAL A 483 -10.02 -5.28 -9.54
CA VAL A 483 -9.25 -4.22 -10.23
C VAL A 483 -7.77 -4.60 -10.38
N PHE A 484 -7.15 -5.21 -9.36
CA PHE A 484 -5.75 -5.63 -9.42
C PHE A 484 -5.47 -6.71 -10.48
N ILE A 485 -6.44 -7.60 -10.76
CA ILE A 485 -6.35 -8.55 -11.89
C ILE A 485 -6.21 -7.78 -13.21
N TYR A 486 -7.07 -6.79 -13.44
CA TYR A 486 -7.02 -5.95 -14.64
C TYR A 486 -5.70 -5.16 -14.74
N GLN A 487 -5.19 -4.64 -13.62
CA GLN A 487 -3.90 -3.97 -13.57
C GLN A 487 -2.74 -4.93 -13.90
N ALA A 488 -2.75 -6.17 -13.41
CA ALA A 488 -1.73 -7.17 -13.74
C ALA A 488 -1.76 -7.59 -15.21
N LEU A 489 -2.95 -7.70 -15.81
CA LEU A 489 -3.10 -8.01 -17.24
C LEU A 489 -2.66 -6.83 -18.12
N LEU A 490 -2.98 -5.60 -17.73
CA LEU A 490 -2.51 -4.40 -18.44
C LEU A 490 -0.99 -4.22 -18.35
N GLU A 491 -0.41 -4.45 -17.17
CA GLU A 491 1.04 -4.45 -16.93
C GLU A 491 1.75 -5.44 -17.87
N HIS A 492 1.26 -6.68 -17.95
CA HIS A 492 1.83 -7.66 -18.86
C HIS A 492 1.61 -7.31 -20.34
N TYR A 493 0.45 -6.73 -20.70
CA TYR A 493 0.17 -6.33 -22.08
C TYR A 493 1.06 -5.17 -22.57
N LEU A 494 1.26 -4.13 -21.75
CA LEU A 494 2.01 -2.92 -22.14
C LEU A 494 3.53 -3.13 -22.16
N TYR A 495 4.05 -3.98 -21.27
CA TYR A 495 5.50 -4.11 -21.03
C TYR A 495 6.07 -5.51 -21.33
N GLY A 496 5.22 -6.55 -21.38
CA GLY A 496 5.62 -7.91 -21.66
C GLY A 496 6.54 -8.53 -20.61
N ASP A 497 7.26 -9.57 -21.01
CA ASP A 497 8.38 -10.12 -20.25
C ASP A 497 9.66 -9.40 -20.68
N THR A 498 10.21 -8.60 -19.76
CA THR A 498 11.42 -7.75 -19.95
C THR A 498 12.63 -8.31 -19.19
N GLU A 499 12.50 -9.50 -18.62
CA GLU A 499 13.50 -10.21 -17.84
C GLU A 499 14.32 -11.14 -18.74
N LEU A 500 15.65 -11.10 -18.59
CA LEU A 500 16.63 -11.73 -19.47
C LEU A 500 17.58 -12.63 -18.68
N GLU A 501 17.87 -13.82 -19.18
CA GLU A 501 19.03 -14.59 -18.74
C GLU A 501 20.33 -13.86 -19.14
N VAL A 502 21.38 -13.97 -18.33
CA VAL A 502 22.72 -13.41 -18.62
C VAL A 502 23.24 -13.85 -19.99
N THR A 503 22.98 -15.11 -20.37
CA THR A 503 23.27 -15.70 -21.69
C THR A 503 22.63 -14.98 -22.87
N SER A 504 21.50 -14.32 -22.66
CA SER A 504 20.71 -13.64 -23.70
C SER A 504 21.02 -12.14 -23.79
N LEU A 505 21.83 -11.60 -22.87
CA LEU A 505 22.09 -10.17 -22.78
C LEU A 505 22.67 -9.61 -24.08
N GLU A 506 23.72 -10.19 -24.64
CA GLU A 506 24.35 -9.67 -25.86
C GLU A 506 23.35 -9.59 -27.04
N THR A 507 22.48 -10.60 -27.18
CA THR A 507 21.42 -10.59 -28.21
C THR A 507 20.38 -9.50 -27.97
N HIS A 508 20.03 -9.23 -26.71
CA HIS A 508 19.14 -8.11 -26.35
C HIS A 508 19.81 -6.75 -26.56
N LEU A 509 21.10 -6.60 -26.23
CA LEU A 509 21.86 -5.37 -26.46
C LEU A 509 21.91 -5.03 -27.95
N GLN A 510 22.24 -6.02 -28.81
CA GLN A 510 22.16 -5.86 -30.26
C GLN A 510 20.76 -5.44 -30.72
N LYS A 511 19.69 -5.97 -30.11
CA LYS A 511 18.30 -5.58 -30.43
C LYS A 511 17.95 -4.15 -30.00
N ILE A 512 18.39 -3.67 -28.83
CA ILE A 512 18.01 -2.34 -28.32
C ILE A 512 18.84 -1.21 -28.91
N TYR A 513 20.10 -1.45 -29.25
CA TYR A 513 20.95 -0.44 -29.92
C TYR A 513 20.62 -0.28 -31.40
N ASN A 514 20.19 -1.35 -32.08
CA ASN A 514 19.73 -1.27 -33.46
C ASN A 514 18.36 -0.58 -33.60
N LYS A 515 18.17 0.06 -34.75
CA LYS A 515 16.90 0.71 -35.12
C LYS A 515 15.80 -0.31 -35.35
N ILE A 516 14.62 -0.09 -34.76
CA ILE A 516 13.48 -1.02 -34.94
C ILE A 516 12.92 -0.87 -36.37
N PRO A 517 12.73 -1.99 -37.12
CA PRO A 517 12.11 -1.96 -38.44
C PRO A 517 10.73 -1.30 -38.42
N GLY A 518 10.56 -0.25 -39.25
CA GLY A 518 9.29 0.48 -39.37
C GLY A 518 9.10 1.66 -38.41
N THR A 519 10.01 1.92 -37.47
CA THR A 519 9.97 3.12 -36.61
C THR A 519 11.12 4.10 -36.92
N SER A 520 11.11 5.27 -36.28
CA SER A 520 12.24 6.21 -36.30
C SER A 520 13.37 5.83 -35.33
N ASN A 521 13.07 5.02 -34.32
CA ASN A 521 13.81 4.91 -33.06
C ASN A 521 14.56 3.58 -32.91
N ASN A 522 15.52 3.52 -31.98
CA ASN A 522 16.07 2.25 -31.50
C ASN A 522 15.22 1.64 -30.36
N GLY A 523 15.52 0.41 -29.96
CA GLY A 523 14.76 -0.26 -28.90
C GLY A 523 14.95 0.36 -27.51
N LEU A 524 16.14 0.90 -27.23
CA LEU A 524 16.45 1.58 -25.97
C LEU A 524 15.58 2.84 -25.78
N GLU A 525 15.40 3.63 -26.85
CA GLU A 525 14.49 4.77 -26.88
C GLU A 525 13.02 4.36 -26.70
N GLU A 526 12.59 3.23 -27.28
CA GLU A 526 11.20 2.75 -27.12
C GLU A 526 10.93 2.29 -25.69
N GLU A 527 11.86 1.55 -25.07
CA GLU A 527 11.80 1.20 -23.65
C GLU A 527 11.80 2.45 -22.76
N PHE A 528 12.75 3.37 -22.95
CA PHE A 528 12.81 4.58 -22.14
C PHE A 528 11.57 5.48 -22.31
N LYS A 529 10.99 5.52 -23.52
CA LYS A 529 9.71 6.19 -23.79
C LYS A 529 8.55 5.57 -23.00
N LYS A 530 8.48 4.24 -22.90
CA LYS A 530 7.49 3.56 -22.03
C LYS A 530 7.69 3.95 -20.57
N LEU A 531 8.93 4.07 -20.10
CA LEU A 531 9.24 4.55 -18.74
C LEU A 531 8.87 6.03 -18.52
N THR A 532 8.98 6.90 -19.53
CA THR A 532 8.57 8.33 -19.41
C THR A 532 7.06 8.54 -19.58
N SER A 533 6.34 7.57 -20.15
CA SER A 533 4.87 7.60 -20.24
C SER A 533 4.18 7.31 -18.90
N ILE A 534 4.91 6.85 -17.88
CA ILE A 534 4.39 6.58 -16.54
C ILE A 534 3.99 7.91 -15.86
N LYS A 535 2.69 8.05 -15.57
CA LYS A 535 2.13 9.26 -14.97
C LYS A 535 2.59 9.47 -13.52
N ILE A 536 3.19 10.63 -13.25
CA ILE A 536 3.56 11.09 -11.91
C ILE A 536 2.31 11.35 -11.06
N GLN A 537 2.31 10.82 -9.83
CA GLN A 537 1.14 10.85 -8.92
C GLN A 537 1.16 12.10 -8.04
N ASN A 538 0.93 13.26 -8.67
CA ASN A 538 0.95 14.59 -8.02
C ASN A 538 0.02 14.68 -6.80
N ASP A 539 -1.10 13.96 -6.82
CA ASP A 539 -2.06 13.84 -5.72
C ASP A 539 -1.49 13.21 -4.45
N LYS A 540 -0.38 12.47 -4.57
CA LYS A 540 0.40 11.86 -3.48
C LYS A 540 1.66 12.66 -3.12
N MET A 541 1.91 13.82 -3.71
CA MET A 541 3.11 14.63 -3.46
C MET A 541 2.79 15.81 -2.51
N ARG A 542 1.97 15.57 -1.47
CA ARG A 542 1.33 16.65 -0.69
C ARG A 542 2.28 17.30 0.31
N THR A 543 2.90 16.53 1.20
CA THR A 543 3.71 17.10 2.30
C THR A 543 4.90 17.93 1.78
N GLY A 544 5.53 17.52 0.67
CA GLY A 544 6.61 18.29 0.04
C GLY A 544 6.17 19.58 -0.66
N ASN A 545 4.88 19.71 -1.02
CA ASN A 545 4.29 20.91 -1.61
C ASN A 545 3.69 21.87 -0.58
N LEU A 546 3.75 21.56 0.73
CA LEU A 546 3.33 22.50 1.77
C LEU A 546 4.24 23.75 1.75
N PRO A 547 3.73 24.99 1.87
CA PRO A 547 4.54 26.20 1.76
C PRO A 547 5.76 26.25 2.70
N ALA A 548 5.65 25.70 3.92
CA ALA A 548 6.77 25.58 4.85
C ALA A 548 7.90 24.66 4.36
N ASN A 549 7.55 23.65 3.55
CA ASN A 549 8.43 22.62 3.03
C ASN A 549 8.96 22.91 1.62
N MET A 550 8.30 23.76 0.82
CA MET A 550 8.75 24.11 -0.54
C MET A 550 10.22 24.57 -0.56
N LYS A 551 10.64 25.38 0.42
CA LYS A 551 12.03 25.85 0.57
C LYS A 551 13.05 24.75 0.90
N LYS A 552 12.62 23.57 1.34
CA LYS A 552 13.50 22.42 1.62
C LYS A 552 13.79 21.58 0.35
N ASN A 553 13.17 21.89 -0.79
CA ASN A 553 13.29 21.11 -2.03
C ASN A 553 14.24 21.79 -3.04
N ARG A 554 15.23 21.06 -3.57
CA ARG A 554 16.08 21.54 -4.68
C ARG A 554 15.33 21.67 -6.01
N VAL A 555 14.38 20.77 -6.27
CA VAL A 555 13.58 20.74 -7.51
C VAL A 555 12.14 20.39 -7.17
N LEU A 556 11.20 21.28 -7.48
CA LEU A 556 9.78 21.13 -7.10
C LEU A 556 9.09 19.92 -7.75
N GLN A 557 9.56 19.46 -8.91
CA GLN A 557 9.06 18.25 -9.58
C GLN A 557 9.64 16.94 -8.99
N ILE A 558 10.65 17.01 -8.13
CA ILE A 558 11.38 15.86 -7.58
C ILE A 558 11.30 15.93 -6.04
N ILE A 559 10.13 15.55 -5.54
CA ILE A 559 9.76 15.47 -4.12
C ILE A 559 9.15 14.08 -3.85
N PRO A 560 9.18 13.55 -2.61
CA PRO A 560 8.75 12.18 -2.34
C PRO A 560 7.23 12.02 -2.46
N TYR A 561 6.79 10.79 -2.75
CA TYR A 561 5.39 10.41 -2.56
C TYR A 561 5.09 10.16 -1.08
N GLU A 562 3.86 10.43 -0.66
CA GLU A 562 3.45 10.38 0.75
C GLU A 562 3.56 8.98 1.37
N PHE A 563 3.45 7.91 0.56
CA PHE A 563 3.42 6.53 1.05
C PHE A 563 4.79 5.94 1.42
N ASN A 564 5.88 6.57 0.97
CA ASN A 564 7.26 6.14 1.21
C ASN A 564 8.21 7.32 1.47
N ARG A 565 7.69 8.50 1.83
CA ARG A 565 8.55 9.62 2.28
C ARG A 565 9.28 9.21 3.55
N VAL A 566 10.54 9.61 3.67
CA VAL A 566 11.26 9.45 4.93
C VAL A 566 10.73 10.47 5.92
N ILE A 567 10.22 9.99 7.05
CA ILE A 567 9.69 10.82 8.14
C ILE A 567 10.78 10.96 9.19
N ILE A 568 11.03 12.18 9.69
CA ILE A 568 11.95 12.40 10.82
C ILE A 568 11.17 12.89 12.05
N PRO A 569 11.72 12.80 13.28
CA PRO A 569 11.02 13.26 14.47
C PRO A 569 10.67 14.75 14.39
N VAL A 570 9.52 15.15 14.95
CA VAL A 570 9.13 16.57 15.02
C VAL A 570 10.04 17.30 16.03
N LYS A 571 10.57 18.46 15.68
CA LYS A 571 11.30 19.33 16.61
C LYS A 571 10.31 19.96 17.60
N ARG A 572 10.71 20.08 18.87
CA ARG A 572 9.82 20.60 19.93
C ARG A 572 9.44 22.05 19.64
N GLY A 573 8.16 22.31 19.40
CA GLY A 573 7.61 23.65 19.14
C GLY A 573 7.60 24.10 17.69
N GLU A 574 8.04 23.28 16.72
CA GLU A 574 8.07 23.63 15.30
C GLU A 574 7.26 22.65 14.44
N GLU A 575 6.15 23.10 13.87
CA GLU A 575 5.35 22.34 12.90
C GLU A 575 6.09 22.13 11.56
N ASN A 576 5.76 21.07 10.82
CA ASN A 576 6.36 20.72 9.51
C ASN A 576 7.87 20.39 9.57
N THR A 577 8.38 20.00 10.74
CA THR A 577 9.78 19.57 10.94
C THR A 577 10.02 18.07 10.79
N ASP A 578 8.98 17.32 10.40
CA ASP A 578 9.03 15.89 10.07
C ASP A 578 9.43 15.61 8.61
N TYR A 579 9.50 16.64 7.76
CA TYR A 579 9.73 16.52 6.33
C TYR A 579 11.18 16.75 5.90
N VAL A 580 11.68 15.78 5.13
CA VAL A 580 12.88 15.82 4.29
C VAL A 580 12.53 15.40 2.85
N ASN A 581 13.23 15.93 1.85
CA ASN A 581 13.08 15.46 0.46
C ASN A 581 13.88 14.17 0.22
N ALA A 582 13.37 13.09 0.80
CA ALA A 582 13.92 11.74 0.64
C ALA A 582 12.79 10.69 0.58
N SER A 583 13.03 9.62 -0.17
CA SER A 583 12.12 8.49 -0.35
C SER A 583 12.80 7.19 0.06
N PHE A 584 12.08 6.30 0.74
CA PHE A 584 12.48 4.90 0.83
C PHE A 584 12.34 4.21 -0.51
N ILE A 585 13.29 3.35 -0.82
CA ILE A 585 13.39 2.59 -2.06
C ILE A 585 13.66 1.12 -1.72
N ASP A 586 12.79 0.24 -2.21
CA ASP A 586 12.97 -1.22 -2.15
C ASP A 586 14.21 -1.68 -2.92
N GLY A 587 14.95 -2.63 -2.34
CA GLY A 587 16.07 -3.33 -2.98
C GLY A 587 15.68 -4.73 -3.44
N TYR A 588 16.67 -5.55 -3.79
CA TYR A 588 16.43 -6.91 -4.30
C TYR A 588 15.92 -7.89 -3.23
N ARG A 589 16.48 -7.83 -2.00
CA ARG A 589 16.12 -8.73 -0.89
C ARG A 589 15.25 -8.11 0.19
N GLN A 590 15.33 -6.80 0.38
CA GLN A 590 14.76 -6.11 1.52
C GLN A 590 14.00 -4.86 1.06
N LYS A 591 12.89 -4.57 1.74
CA LYS A 591 12.21 -3.28 1.60
C LYS A 591 13.06 -2.18 2.23
N ASP A 592 12.82 -0.94 1.81
CA ASP A 592 13.48 0.25 2.36
C ASP A 592 15.03 0.20 2.32
N SER A 593 15.62 -0.58 1.41
CA SER A 593 17.08 -0.83 1.32
C SER A 593 17.89 0.43 1.05
N TYR A 594 17.31 1.42 0.37
CA TYR A 594 17.93 2.71 0.12
C TYR A 594 17.02 3.86 0.55
N ILE A 595 17.63 4.95 1.01
CA ILE A 595 17.01 6.26 1.14
C ILE A 595 17.50 7.11 -0.04
N ALA A 596 16.65 7.30 -1.05
CA ALA A 596 16.92 8.18 -2.19
C ALA A 596 16.61 9.63 -1.80
N SER A 597 17.67 10.37 -1.46
CA SER A 597 17.60 11.77 -1.00
C SER A 597 18.12 12.73 -2.05
N GLN A 598 17.62 13.97 -2.05
CA GLN A 598 18.40 15.08 -2.62
C GLN A 598 19.69 15.29 -1.80
N GLY A 599 20.71 15.92 -2.39
CA GLY A 599 21.85 16.43 -1.63
C GLY A 599 21.37 17.57 -0.73
N PRO A 600 21.83 17.66 0.54
CA PRO A 600 21.37 18.71 1.45
C PRO A 600 21.59 20.11 0.86
N LEU A 601 20.60 20.97 1.04
CA LEU A 601 20.75 22.43 1.02
C LEU A 601 21.34 22.88 2.35
N LEU A 602 22.02 24.04 2.40
CA LEU A 602 22.66 24.59 3.60
C LEU A 602 21.72 24.59 4.83
N HIS A 603 20.49 25.08 4.67
CA HIS A 603 19.45 25.10 5.71
C HIS A 603 18.71 23.77 5.92
N THR A 604 19.23 22.65 5.40
CA THR A 604 18.69 21.29 5.58
C THR A 604 19.75 20.26 6.00
N ILE A 605 21.01 20.67 6.19
CA ILE A 605 22.09 19.76 6.65
C ILE A 605 21.72 19.10 8.00
N GLU A 606 21.13 19.87 8.91
CA GLU A 606 20.65 19.34 10.20
C GLU A 606 19.56 18.28 10.00
N ASP A 607 18.54 18.55 9.18
CA ASP A 607 17.45 17.60 8.90
C ASP A 607 17.97 16.33 8.18
N PHE A 608 19.00 16.45 7.34
CA PHE A 608 19.68 15.33 6.70
C PHE A 608 20.45 14.45 7.71
N TRP A 609 21.17 15.04 8.67
CA TRP A 609 21.81 14.28 9.74
C TRP A 609 20.81 13.66 10.74
N ARG A 610 19.71 14.36 11.05
CA ARG A 610 18.60 13.83 11.84
C ARG A 610 17.95 12.63 11.15
N MET A 611 17.78 12.67 9.82
CA MET A 611 17.31 11.55 9.00
C MET A 611 18.26 10.34 9.09
N ILE A 612 19.55 10.55 8.86
CA ILE A 612 20.57 9.49 8.93
C ILE A 612 20.61 8.84 10.33
N TRP A 613 20.48 9.65 11.39
CA TRP A 613 20.48 9.16 12.76
C TRP A 613 19.21 8.36 13.11
N GLU A 614 18.02 8.86 12.78
CA GLU A 614 16.75 8.16 13.06
C GLU A 614 16.72 6.79 12.37
N TRP A 615 17.01 6.78 11.07
CA TRP A 615 16.93 5.58 10.22
C TRP A 615 18.19 4.72 10.20
N LYS A 616 19.14 5.02 11.10
CA LYS A 616 20.35 4.22 11.38
C LYS A 616 21.23 3.96 10.15
N SER A 617 21.23 4.89 9.19
CA SER A 617 21.99 4.73 7.94
C SER A 617 23.50 4.76 8.23
N CYS A 618 24.19 3.64 8.03
CA CYS A 618 25.64 3.52 8.24
C CYS A 618 26.46 3.72 6.95
N SER A 619 25.80 3.86 5.80
CA SER A 619 26.41 4.02 4.48
C SER A 619 25.75 5.20 3.75
N ILE A 620 26.53 6.23 3.45
CA ILE A 620 26.09 7.39 2.65
C ILE A 620 26.80 7.35 1.30
N VAL A 621 26.08 7.47 0.19
CA VAL A 621 26.63 7.46 -1.17
C VAL A 621 26.32 8.79 -1.84
N MET A 622 27.37 9.55 -2.15
CA MET A 622 27.31 10.88 -2.77
C MET A 622 27.77 10.75 -4.23
N LEU A 623 26.86 11.06 -5.16
CA LEU A 623 27.03 10.87 -6.61
C LEU A 623 27.07 12.21 -7.36
N THR A 624 27.70 13.23 -6.79
CA THR A 624 27.76 14.60 -7.31
C THR A 624 28.88 15.32 -6.58
N GLU A 625 29.58 16.23 -7.26
CA GLU A 625 30.47 17.15 -6.57
C GLU A 625 29.67 18.23 -5.82
N LEU A 626 30.34 19.04 -5.00
CA LEU A 626 29.69 20.18 -4.33
C LEU A 626 29.18 21.22 -5.35
N GLU A 627 29.94 21.43 -6.42
CA GLU A 627 29.63 22.33 -7.54
C GLU A 627 29.95 21.62 -8.87
N GLU A 628 29.08 21.77 -9.87
CA GLU A 628 29.33 21.28 -11.24
C GLU A 628 28.86 22.35 -12.24
N ARG A 629 29.72 22.74 -13.18
CA ARG A 629 29.57 23.82 -14.16
C ARG A 629 29.24 25.19 -13.56
N GLY A 630 29.90 25.58 -12.47
CA GLY A 630 29.63 26.87 -11.81
C GLY A 630 28.26 26.95 -11.12
N GLN A 631 27.69 25.80 -10.74
CA GLN A 631 26.41 25.70 -10.04
C GLN A 631 26.49 24.71 -8.89
N GLU A 632 26.20 25.20 -7.69
CA GLU A 632 26.08 24.38 -6.48
C GLU A 632 25.08 23.22 -6.70
N LYS A 633 25.53 22.01 -6.36
CA LYS A 633 24.78 20.76 -6.51
C LYS A 633 24.47 20.13 -5.15
N CYS A 634 25.37 20.28 -4.18
CA CYS A 634 25.25 19.78 -2.83
C CYS A 634 26.00 20.70 -1.86
N ALA A 635 25.39 21.04 -0.72
CA ALA A 635 26.10 21.72 0.36
C ALA A 635 27.02 20.72 1.07
N GLN A 636 28.20 21.16 1.51
CA GLN A 636 29.09 20.30 2.27
C GLN A 636 28.49 20.04 3.66
N TYR A 637 28.23 18.77 3.96
CA TYR A 637 27.56 18.31 5.20
C TYR A 637 28.48 17.53 6.14
N TRP A 638 29.77 17.43 5.82
CA TRP A 638 30.79 16.77 6.63
C TRP A 638 31.93 17.77 6.92
N PRO A 639 32.63 17.66 8.06
CA PRO A 639 33.80 18.51 8.33
C PRO A 639 34.94 18.12 7.38
N SER A 640 35.64 19.12 6.83
CA SER A 640 36.91 18.88 6.10
C SER A 640 38.01 18.40 7.04
N ASP A 641 38.00 18.91 8.28
CA ASP A 641 38.93 18.61 9.35
C ASP A 641 38.21 18.72 10.70
N GLY A 642 38.64 17.92 11.68
CA GLY A 642 38.09 17.96 13.03
C GLY A 642 36.61 17.59 13.13
N LEU A 643 35.83 18.47 13.75
CA LEU A 643 34.51 18.20 14.31
C LEU A 643 33.54 19.37 14.07
N VAL A 644 32.31 19.05 13.66
CA VAL A 644 31.22 20.00 13.42
C VAL A 644 29.92 19.52 14.07
N SER A 645 29.06 20.43 14.52
CA SER A 645 27.78 20.11 15.16
C SER A 645 26.59 20.72 14.42
N TYR A 646 25.59 19.89 14.17
CA TYR A 646 24.33 20.22 13.51
C TYR A 646 23.17 19.86 14.47
N GLY A 647 22.82 20.80 15.36
CA GLY A 647 21.81 20.56 16.40
C GLY A 647 22.26 19.49 17.40
N ASP A 648 21.38 18.52 17.68
CA ASP A 648 21.67 17.36 18.56
C ASP A 648 22.76 16.41 17.99
N ILE A 649 23.18 16.56 16.71
CA ILE A 649 24.12 15.64 16.04
C ILE A 649 25.49 16.29 15.83
N THR A 650 26.54 15.67 16.35
CA THR A 650 27.94 16.03 16.13
C THR A 650 28.61 15.03 15.19
N VAL A 651 29.41 15.52 14.24
CA VAL A 651 30.08 14.74 13.20
C VAL A 651 31.57 15.03 13.26
N GLU A 652 32.40 14.00 13.34
CA GLU A 652 33.87 14.10 13.38
C GLU A 652 34.48 13.23 12.27
N LEU A 653 35.41 13.79 11.49
CA LEU A 653 36.14 13.03 10.46
C LEU A 653 37.27 12.24 11.12
N LYS A 654 37.22 10.90 11.02
CA LYS A 654 38.23 10.00 11.60
C LYS A 654 39.26 9.50 10.59
N LYS A 655 38.85 9.30 9.33
CA LYS A 655 39.73 8.85 8.25
C LYS A 655 39.17 9.24 6.89
N GLU A 656 40.07 9.53 5.96
CA GLU A 656 39.79 9.66 4.53
C GLU A 656 40.66 8.65 3.76
N GLU A 657 40.08 7.91 2.82
CA GLU A 657 40.76 6.97 1.93
C GLU A 657 40.37 7.26 0.47
N GLU A 658 41.31 7.71 -0.34
CA GLU A 658 41.08 7.98 -1.77
C GLU A 658 41.25 6.69 -2.60
N CYS A 659 40.24 6.38 -3.43
CA CYS A 659 40.23 5.25 -4.36
C CYS A 659 40.08 5.75 -5.80
N GLU A 660 40.42 4.91 -6.79
CA GLU A 660 40.50 5.23 -8.24
C GLU A 660 39.33 6.02 -8.85
N SER A 661 38.12 5.96 -8.26
CA SER A 661 36.94 6.70 -8.74
C SER A 661 36.07 7.28 -7.63
N TYR A 662 36.49 7.18 -6.36
CA TYR A 662 35.71 7.63 -5.22
C TYR A 662 36.56 7.81 -3.96
N THR A 663 36.16 8.74 -3.10
CA THR A 663 36.75 8.91 -1.76
C THR A 663 35.86 8.28 -0.69
N VAL A 664 36.45 7.60 0.29
CA VAL A 664 35.76 7.03 1.45
C VAL A 664 36.08 7.86 2.68
N ARG A 665 35.05 8.31 3.41
CA ARG A 665 35.21 9.04 4.68
C ARG A 665 34.59 8.26 5.82
N ASP A 666 35.38 7.96 6.84
CA ASP A 666 34.90 7.40 8.10
C ASP A 666 34.54 8.53 9.06
N LEU A 667 33.25 8.68 9.33
CA LEU A 667 32.68 9.70 10.20
C LEU A 667 32.27 9.07 11.52
N LEU A 668 32.74 9.62 12.64
CA LEU A 668 32.18 9.31 13.95
C LEU A 668 31.03 10.29 14.22
N VAL A 669 29.81 9.77 14.23
CA VAL A 669 28.59 10.58 14.39
C VAL A 669 28.02 10.31 15.77
N THR A 670 27.90 11.36 16.57
CA THR A 670 27.48 11.31 17.98
C THR A 670 26.24 12.15 18.19
N ASN A 671 25.17 11.54 18.70
CA ASN A 671 24.00 12.26 19.16
C ASN A 671 24.23 12.69 20.62
N THR A 672 24.38 13.99 20.84
CA THR A 672 24.73 14.59 22.14
C THR A 672 23.59 14.50 23.16
N ARG A 673 22.35 14.39 22.69
CA ARG A 673 21.15 14.22 23.52
C ARG A 673 20.91 12.77 23.94
N GLU A 674 21.33 11.79 23.12
CA GLU A 674 21.30 10.37 23.47
C GLU A 674 22.58 9.86 24.16
N ASN A 675 23.69 10.62 24.09
CA ASN A 675 25.04 10.18 24.46
C ASN A 675 25.43 8.84 23.82
N LYS A 676 25.15 8.70 22.51
CA LYS A 676 25.53 7.53 21.71
C LYS A 676 26.27 7.98 20.46
N SER A 677 27.24 7.19 20.04
CA SER A 677 27.98 7.37 18.79
C SER A 677 27.80 6.18 17.85
N ARG A 678 28.01 6.42 16.55
CA ARG A 678 28.00 5.41 15.47
C ARG A 678 29.07 5.75 14.45
N GLN A 679 29.73 4.74 13.90
CA GLN A 679 30.56 4.90 12.71
C GLN A 679 29.66 4.91 11.47
N ILE A 680 29.80 5.93 10.63
CA ILE A 680 29.04 6.11 9.40
C ILE A 680 30.05 6.38 8.28
N ARG A 681 29.94 5.64 7.17
CA ARG A 681 30.88 5.70 6.06
C ARG A 681 30.26 6.44 4.88
N GLN A 682 30.87 7.55 4.47
CA GLN A 682 30.54 8.24 3.22
C GLN A 682 31.38 7.65 2.08
N PHE A 683 30.76 7.44 0.93
CA PHE A 683 31.39 7.09 -0.34
C PHE A 683 31.07 8.20 -1.35
N HIS A 684 32.06 9.02 -1.70
CA HIS A 684 31.92 10.16 -2.59
C HIS A 684 32.45 9.81 -3.98
N PHE A 685 31.57 9.65 -4.98
CA PHE A 685 31.92 9.17 -6.32
C PHE A 685 32.30 10.31 -7.27
N HIS A 686 33.58 10.37 -7.60
CA HIS A 686 34.19 11.37 -8.49
C HIS A 686 34.12 10.97 -9.97
N GLY A 687 33.90 9.68 -10.26
CA GLY A 687 33.89 9.14 -11.63
C GLY A 687 32.68 9.52 -12.50
N TRP A 688 31.83 10.50 -12.11
CA TRP A 688 30.70 10.93 -12.93
C TRP A 688 30.96 12.31 -13.57
N PRO A 689 31.03 12.42 -14.91
CA PRO A 689 31.29 13.71 -15.56
C PRO A 689 30.16 14.72 -15.38
N GLU A 690 30.50 16.01 -15.49
CA GLU A 690 29.54 17.12 -15.52
C GLU A 690 28.57 17.05 -16.72
N VAL A 691 28.94 16.31 -17.77
CA VAL A 691 28.15 16.11 -19.00
C VAL A 691 27.95 14.62 -19.23
N GLY A 692 26.71 14.17 -19.33
CA GLY A 692 26.35 12.80 -19.70
C GLY A 692 26.63 11.75 -18.61
N ILE A 693 27.34 10.69 -19.00
CA ILE A 693 27.56 9.46 -18.25
C ILE A 693 29.04 9.05 -18.24
N PRO A 694 29.51 8.23 -17.28
CA PRO A 694 30.88 7.74 -17.26
C PRO A 694 31.29 6.96 -18.52
N SER A 695 32.58 7.00 -18.86
CA SER A 695 33.19 6.32 -20.02
C SER A 695 33.10 4.79 -19.96
N ASP A 696 32.96 4.24 -18.77
CA ASP A 696 32.93 2.82 -18.43
C ASP A 696 32.20 2.62 -17.10
N GLY A 697 31.87 1.37 -16.77
CA GLY A 697 31.22 0.97 -15.55
C GLY A 697 32.13 0.58 -14.40
N LYS A 698 33.45 0.48 -14.61
CA LYS A 698 34.41 -0.04 -13.62
C LYS A 698 34.32 0.71 -12.28
N GLY A 699 34.33 2.04 -12.32
CA GLY A 699 34.21 2.88 -11.13
C GLY A 699 32.89 2.65 -10.37
N MET A 700 31.78 2.48 -11.10
CA MET A 700 30.44 2.25 -10.56
C MET A 700 30.31 0.86 -9.92
N ILE A 701 30.88 -0.18 -10.55
CA ILE A 701 30.96 -1.54 -10.01
C ILE A 701 31.77 -1.54 -8.69
N ASN A 702 32.91 -0.85 -8.68
CA ASN A 702 33.79 -0.79 -7.51
C ASN A 702 33.14 -0.11 -6.30
N ILE A 703 32.44 1.01 -6.47
CA ILE A 703 31.74 1.67 -5.35
C ILE A 703 30.52 0.85 -4.89
N ILE A 704 29.76 0.22 -5.79
CA ILE A 704 28.65 -0.68 -5.40
C ILE A 704 29.18 -1.85 -4.56
N ALA A 705 30.29 -2.46 -4.96
CA ALA A 705 30.92 -3.56 -4.21
C ALA A 705 31.43 -3.11 -2.83
N ALA A 706 32.01 -1.91 -2.72
CA ALA A 706 32.47 -1.35 -1.44
C ALA A 706 31.32 -1.03 -0.48
N VAL A 707 30.22 -0.47 -0.99
CA VAL A 707 28.99 -0.21 -0.22
C VAL A 707 28.36 -1.54 0.23
N GLN A 708 28.24 -2.54 -0.66
CA GLN A 708 27.72 -3.87 -0.28
C GLN A 708 28.58 -4.55 0.80
N LYS A 709 29.90 -4.41 0.75
CA LYS A 709 30.84 -4.90 1.79
C LYS A 709 30.62 -4.19 3.13
N GLN A 710 30.42 -2.87 3.14
CA GLN A 710 30.10 -2.10 4.34
C GLN A 710 28.78 -2.56 4.97
N GLN A 711 27.74 -2.73 4.16
CA GLN A 711 26.40 -3.12 4.62
C GLN A 711 26.37 -4.47 5.34
N GLN A 712 27.13 -5.45 4.83
CA GLN A 712 27.31 -6.76 5.47
C GLN A 712 27.97 -6.67 6.85
N GLN A 713 28.78 -5.64 7.10
CA GLN A 713 29.44 -5.38 8.38
C GLN A 713 28.59 -4.50 9.31
N SER A 714 27.76 -3.60 8.76
CA SER A 714 26.94 -2.63 9.51
C SER A 714 25.46 -3.01 9.64
N GLY A 715 25.14 -4.30 9.63
CA GLY A 715 23.78 -4.80 9.94
C GLY A 715 22.69 -4.48 8.90
N ASN A 716 23.06 -4.20 7.64
CA ASN A 716 22.14 -3.95 6.52
C ASN A 716 21.05 -2.87 6.77
N HIS A 717 21.40 -1.79 7.49
CA HIS A 717 20.51 -0.62 7.63
C HIS A 717 20.39 0.19 6.31
N PRO A 718 19.32 0.97 6.08
CA PRO A 718 19.11 1.67 4.80
C PRO A 718 20.30 2.49 4.31
N ILE A 719 20.68 2.36 3.04
CA ILE A 719 21.78 3.10 2.41
C ILE A 719 21.28 4.50 1.99
N THR A 720 21.85 5.58 2.51
CA THR A 720 21.47 6.94 2.08
C THR A 720 22.17 7.29 0.77
N VAL A 721 21.44 7.34 -0.35
CA VAL A 721 21.99 7.61 -1.69
C VAL A 721 21.50 8.97 -2.19
N HIS A 722 22.42 9.87 -2.54
CA HIS A 722 22.08 11.19 -3.07
C HIS A 722 22.97 11.63 -4.24
N CYS A 723 22.42 12.53 -5.05
CA CYS A 723 23.18 13.39 -5.96
C CYS A 723 22.77 14.84 -5.67
N SER A 724 22.49 15.67 -6.69
CA SER A 724 21.82 16.96 -6.46
C SER A 724 20.32 16.78 -6.16
N ALA A 725 19.48 16.50 -7.17
CA ALA A 725 18.03 16.33 -6.97
C ALA A 725 17.59 14.97 -6.38
N GLY A 726 18.51 13.99 -6.31
CA GLY A 726 18.22 12.67 -5.76
C GLY A 726 17.38 11.77 -6.66
N ALA A 727 17.52 11.86 -7.98
CA ALA A 727 16.71 11.10 -8.94
C ALA A 727 17.52 10.45 -10.07
N GLY A 728 18.23 11.22 -10.90
CA GLY A 728 18.98 10.68 -12.05
C GLY A 728 20.10 9.71 -11.64
N ARG A 729 21.23 10.25 -11.19
CA ARG A 729 22.39 9.46 -10.73
C ARG A 729 22.03 8.52 -9.56
N THR A 730 21.25 9.02 -8.57
CA THR A 730 20.70 8.22 -7.46
C THR A 730 19.92 6.99 -7.94
N GLY A 731 18.97 7.16 -8.85
CA GLY A 731 18.20 6.06 -9.42
C GLY A 731 19.06 5.11 -10.26
N THR A 732 20.12 5.61 -10.88
CA THR A 732 21.09 4.77 -11.62
C THR A 732 21.87 3.86 -10.67
N PHE A 733 22.36 4.39 -9.54
CA PHE A 733 23.01 3.60 -8.50
C PHE A 733 22.04 2.58 -7.86
N CYS A 734 20.82 2.99 -7.49
CA CYS A 734 19.84 2.06 -6.92
C CYS A 734 19.43 0.96 -7.91
N ALA A 735 19.29 1.29 -9.20
CA ALA A 735 19.01 0.32 -10.25
C ALA A 735 20.16 -0.68 -10.40
N LEU A 736 21.40 -0.19 -10.52
CA LEU A 736 22.58 -1.04 -10.68
C LEU A 736 22.86 -1.90 -9.46
N SER A 737 22.79 -1.36 -8.25
CA SER A 737 22.93 -2.12 -7.01
C SER A 737 21.91 -3.29 -6.96
N THR A 738 20.65 -3.03 -7.34
CA THR A 738 19.58 -4.02 -7.38
C THR A 738 19.77 -5.07 -8.49
N VAL A 739 20.10 -4.64 -9.72
CA VAL A 739 20.29 -5.55 -10.87
C VAL A 739 21.55 -6.40 -10.72
N LEU A 740 22.68 -5.83 -10.26
CA LEU A 740 23.92 -6.58 -10.06
C LEU A 740 23.80 -7.60 -8.93
N GLU A 741 23.09 -7.29 -7.84
CA GLU A 741 22.81 -8.29 -6.80
C GLU A 741 21.91 -9.42 -7.33
N ARG A 742 20.90 -9.07 -8.14
CA ARG A 742 20.02 -10.06 -8.79
C ARG A 742 20.76 -10.95 -9.78
N VAL A 743 21.60 -10.38 -10.66
CA VAL A 743 22.45 -11.11 -11.60
C VAL A 743 23.33 -12.11 -10.86
N LYS A 744 24.00 -11.66 -9.80
CA LYS A 744 24.86 -12.51 -8.95
C LYS A 744 24.09 -13.64 -8.27
N ALA A 745 22.81 -13.45 -7.94
CA ALA A 745 21.99 -14.41 -7.22
C ALA A 745 21.18 -15.38 -8.11
N GLU A 746 20.66 -14.92 -9.25
CA GLU A 746 19.74 -15.68 -10.12
C GLU A 746 20.33 -16.02 -11.51
N GLY A 747 21.41 -15.38 -11.96
CA GLY A 747 21.84 -15.45 -13.37
C GLY A 747 20.92 -14.70 -14.34
N ILE A 748 20.09 -13.80 -13.82
CA ILE A 748 18.98 -13.12 -14.51
C ILE A 748 19.03 -11.62 -14.21
N LEU A 749 18.75 -10.79 -15.23
CA LEU A 749 18.61 -9.33 -15.12
C LEU A 749 17.26 -8.84 -15.63
N ASP A 750 16.86 -7.64 -15.19
CA ASP A 750 15.66 -6.94 -15.67
C ASP A 750 15.84 -5.45 -15.36
N VAL A 751 16.42 -4.71 -16.32
CA VAL A 751 16.71 -3.28 -16.16
C VAL A 751 15.41 -2.48 -16.23
N PHE A 752 14.53 -2.81 -17.19
CA PHE A 752 13.27 -2.09 -17.43
C PHE A 752 12.37 -2.06 -16.19
N GLN A 753 12.02 -3.22 -15.60
CA GLN A 753 11.11 -3.25 -14.45
C GLN A 753 11.79 -2.75 -13.16
N THR A 754 13.11 -2.88 -13.05
CA THR A 754 13.84 -2.25 -11.94
C THR A 754 13.67 -0.73 -11.99
N VAL A 755 13.99 -0.09 -13.12
CA VAL A 755 13.85 1.37 -13.28
C VAL A 755 12.38 1.82 -13.19
N LYS A 756 11.44 1.02 -13.71
CA LYS A 756 10.00 1.25 -13.56
C LYS A 756 9.57 1.23 -12.08
N SER A 757 10.01 0.25 -11.30
CA SER A 757 9.73 0.17 -9.86
C SER A 757 10.28 1.39 -9.12
N LEU A 758 11.50 1.82 -9.43
CA LEU A 758 12.10 3.04 -8.86
C LEU A 758 11.26 4.28 -9.18
N ARG A 759 10.77 4.45 -10.42
CA ARG A 759 9.93 5.60 -10.81
C ARG A 759 8.54 5.61 -10.15
N LEU A 760 8.01 4.43 -9.79
CA LEU A 760 6.77 4.33 -9.00
C LEU A 760 7.00 4.72 -7.53
N GLN A 761 8.23 4.61 -7.02
CA GLN A 761 8.60 4.94 -5.65
C GLN A 761 9.14 6.38 -5.49
N ARG A 762 9.83 6.94 -6.49
CA ARG A 762 10.27 8.36 -6.50
C ARG A 762 10.23 8.93 -7.92
N PRO A 763 9.70 10.15 -8.13
CA PRO A 763 9.67 10.77 -9.46
C PRO A 763 11.05 10.86 -10.12
N HIS A 764 11.09 10.68 -11.45
CA HIS A 764 12.26 10.87 -12.31
C HIS A 764 13.51 10.01 -12.00
N MET A 765 13.39 8.92 -11.24
CA MET A 765 14.50 7.96 -11.05
C MET A 765 15.02 7.44 -12.39
N VAL A 766 16.36 7.48 -12.59
CA VAL A 766 17.05 7.34 -13.89
C VAL A 766 16.48 8.33 -14.91
N GLN A 767 17.01 9.55 -14.92
CA GLN A 767 16.32 10.72 -15.45
C GLN A 767 16.46 10.91 -16.98
N THR A 768 17.56 10.45 -17.58
CA THR A 768 17.86 10.60 -19.02
C THR A 768 18.00 9.26 -19.72
N LEU A 769 17.89 9.26 -21.06
CA LEU A 769 18.12 8.07 -21.90
C LEU A 769 19.52 7.51 -21.69
N GLU A 770 20.53 8.38 -21.66
CA GLU A 770 21.94 8.03 -21.39
C GLU A 770 22.11 7.32 -20.04
N GLN A 771 21.37 7.74 -19.00
CA GLN A 771 21.41 7.06 -17.69
C GLN A 771 20.78 5.66 -17.75
N TYR A 772 19.78 5.45 -18.62
CA TYR A 772 19.19 4.12 -18.87
C TYR A 772 20.11 3.25 -19.75
N GLU A 773 20.83 3.84 -20.70
CA GLU A 773 21.90 3.19 -21.46
C GLU A 773 23.04 2.72 -20.55
N PHE A 774 23.48 3.59 -19.64
CA PHE A 774 24.53 3.29 -18.67
C PHE A 774 24.14 2.13 -17.75
N CYS A 775 22.86 1.99 -17.38
CA CYS A 775 22.38 0.81 -16.66
C CYS A 775 22.67 -0.50 -17.40
N TYR A 776 22.41 -0.56 -18.72
CA TYR A 776 22.71 -1.75 -19.54
C TYR A 776 24.21 -1.97 -19.70
N LYS A 777 24.97 -0.90 -19.97
CA LYS A 777 26.43 -0.96 -20.17
C LYS A 777 27.17 -1.48 -18.94
N VAL A 778 26.87 -0.96 -17.74
CA VAL A 778 27.53 -1.42 -16.50
C VAL A 778 27.19 -2.89 -16.20
N VAL A 779 25.97 -3.34 -16.52
CA VAL A 779 25.56 -4.74 -16.36
C VAL A 779 26.31 -5.65 -17.34
N GLN A 780 26.51 -5.21 -18.58
CA GLN A 780 27.36 -5.91 -19.56
C GLN A 780 28.81 -6.03 -19.05
N GLU A 781 29.45 -4.91 -18.72
CA GLU A 781 30.85 -4.89 -18.27
C GLU A 781 31.06 -5.75 -16.99
N TYR A 782 30.07 -5.80 -16.09
CA TYR A 782 30.08 -6.69 -14.93
C TYR A 782 30.04 -8.17 -15.33
N ILE A 783 29.16 -8.54 -16.26
CA ILE A 783 29.03 -9.92 -16.75
C ILE A 783 30.29 -10.35 -17.49
N ASP A 784 30.88 -9.48 -18.32
CA ASP A 784 32.11 -9.76 -19.05
C ASP A 784 33.30 -9.96 -18.08
N ALA A 785 33.46 -9.06 -17.12
CA ALA A 785 34.53 -9.11 -16.10
C ALA A 785 34.41 -10.29 -15.12
N PHE A 786 33.19 -10.81 -14.90
CA PHE A 786 32.93 -11.97 -14.04
C PHE A 786 32.38 -13.18 -14.81
N SER A 787 32.66 -13.29 -16.11
CA SER A 787 32.11 -14.32 -17.02
C SER A 787 32.36 -15.77 -16.59
N ASP A 788 33.35 -16.02 -15.73
CA ASP A 788 33.61 -17.34 -15.14
C ASP A 788 32.63 -17.76 -14.02
N TYR A 789 31.82 -16.84 -13.47
CA TYR A 789 30.94 -17.07 -12.32
C TYR A 789 29.92 -18.18 -12.59
N ALA A 790 29.77 -19.13 -11.66
CA ALA A 790 29.00 -20.36 -11.87
C ALA A 790 27.54 -20.10 -12.29
N ASN A 791 26.90 -19.06 -11.74
CA ASN A 791 25.52 -18.69 -12.04
C ASN A 791 25.31 -18.11 -13.46
N PHE A 792 26.38 -17.82 -14.21
CA PHE A 792 26.29 -17.35 -15.60
C PHE A 792 26.46 -18.50 -16.61
N LYS A 793 26.88 -19.67 -16.15
CA LYS A 793 27.09 -20.86 -16.99
C LYS A 793 25.87 -21.77 -16.88
N VAL A 794 25.20 -22.00 -18.00
CA VAL A 794 23.94 -22.78 -18.05
C VAL A 794 24.13 -24.16 -17.43
N SER A 795 23.40 -24.42 -16.34
CA SER A 795 23.24 -25.75 -15.76
C SER A 795 22.47 -26.64 -16.72
N ARG A 796 23.17 -27.29 -17.66
CA ARG A 796 22.60 -28.36 -18.49
C ARG A 796 22.00 -29.41 -17.54
N PRO A 797 20.78 -29.91 -17.80
CA PRO A 797 20.29 -31.07 -17.06
C PRO A 797 21.28 -32.23 -17.28
N PRO A 798 21.59 -33.03 -16.25
CA PRO A 798 22.57 -34.10 -16.38
C PRO A 798 22.10 -35.08 -17.47
N ALA A 799 22.95 -35.30 -18.46
CA ALA A 799 22.70 -36.29 -19.49
C ALA A 799 22.57 -37.66 -18.81
N ARG A 800 21.50 -38.40 -19.11
CA ARG A 800 21.34 -39.77 -18.63
C ARG A 800 22.35 -40.67 -19.32
N GLU A 801 23.49 -40.89 -18.68
CA GLU A 801 24.33 -42.03 -19.02
C GLU A 801 23.53 -43.31 -18.75
N LEU A 802 23.22 -44.05 -19.81
CA LEU A 802 22.71 -45.42 -19.67
C LEU A 802 23.88 -46.29 -19.21
N GLN A 803 23.99 -46.51 -17.90
CA GLN A 803 24.80 -47.61 -17.38
C GLN A 803 24.15 -48.94 -17.77
N SER A 804 24.59 -49.49 -18.90
CA SER A 804 24.35 -50.89 -19.23
C SER A 804 25.08 -51.76 -18.21
N GLN A 805 24.36 -52.68 -17.58
CA GLN A 805 24.95 -53.62 -16.64
C GLN A 805 25.84 -54.64 -17.39
N THR A 806 27.14 -54.63 -17.10
CA THR A 806 28.05 -55.72 -17.44
C THR A 806 28.69 -56.28 -16.16
N LEU A 807 28.85 -57.60 -16.12
CA LEU A 807 29.26 -58.33 -14.92
C LEU A 807 30.76 -58.17 -14.63
N GLY A 808 31.08 -57.97 -13.34
CA GLY A 808 32.22 -58.58 -12.64
C GLY A 808 33.60 -58.56 -13.30
N GLY A 809 34.40 -57.52 -13.01
CA GLY A 809 35.85 -57.49 -13.25
C GLY A 809 36.60 -56.91 -12.04
N ARG A 810 37.44 -57.72 -11.39
CA ARG A 810 38.18 -57.38 -10.16
C ARG A 810 39.67 -57.32 -10.46
N VAL A 811 40.39 -56.28 -10.03
CA VAL A 811 41.82 -56.27 -9.55
C VAL A 811 42.35 -54.83 -9.38
N GLN A 812 43.46 -54.69 -8.62
CA GLN A 812 44.23 -53.47 -8.28
C GLN A 812 44.81 -52.74 -9.53
N ALA A 813 45.44 -51.54 -9.49
CA ALA A 813 46.06 -50.75 -8.42
C ALA A 813 45.95 -49.22 -8.74
N ARG A 814 46.21 -48.23 -7.86
CA ARG A 814 47.53 -47.67 -7.44
C ARG A 814 48.38 -47.18 -8.65
N GLU A 815 48.97 -45.98 -8.72
CA GLU A 815 49.48 -45.04 -7.69
C GLU A 815 49.52 -43.55 -8.16
N GLN A 816 50.09 -42.67 -7.33
CA GLN A 816 50.36 -41.21 -7.44
C GLN A 816 50.93 -40.76 -8.82
N ALA A 817 50.61 -39.60 -9.43
CA ALA A 817 50.54 -38.18 -8.99
C ALA A 817 51.89 -37.40 -9.05
N ALA A 818 52.00 -36.40 -9.97
CA ALA A 818 52.92 -35.24 -9.91
C ALA A 818 52.65 -34.20 -11.02
N GLU A 819 52.75 -32.90 -10.71
CA GLU A 819 52.94 -31.78 -11.66
C GLU A 819 54.44 -31.34 -11.67
N PRO A 820 54.86 -30.12 -12.10
CA PRO A 820 54.54 -29.26 -13.26
C PRO A 820 55.82 -28.82 -14.07
N SER A 821 55.70 -28.01 -15.15
CA SER A 821 56.23 -26.60 -15.20
C SER A 821 56.71 -25.97 -16.56
N LYS A 822 56.26 -24.73 -16.82
CA LYS A 822 56.96 -23.46 -17.26
C LYS A 822 57.61 -23.25 -18.68
N ARG A 823 57.35 -22.03 -19.23
CA ARG A 823 58.05 -21.15 -20.25
C ARG A 823 57.86 -21.45 -21.78
N TRP A 824 57.28 -20.57 -22.63
CA TRP A 824 57.70 -19.24 -23.21
C TRP A 824 58.97 -19.29 -24.12
N PRO A 825 59.17 -18.47 -25.21
CA PRO A 825 58.46 -17.22 -25.66
C PRO A 825 58.28 -16.91 -27.21
N SER A 826 57.35 -15.98 -27.53
CA SER A 826 57.30 -14.87 -28.56
C SER A 826 57.94 -14.87 -30.00
N LYS A 827 57.16 -14.43 -31.04
CA LYS A 827 57.34 -13.22 -31.94
C LYS A 827 56.63 -13.26 -33.35
N PHE A 828 56.52 -12.07 -33.97
CA PHE A 828 55.84 -11.62 -35.22
C PHE A 828 56.69 -11.79 -36.52
N PRO A 829 56.20 -11.60 -37.81
CA PRO A 829 55.54 -10.39 -38.36
C PRO A 829 54.48 -10.56 -39.52
N ALA A 830 54.11 -9.43 -40.18
CA ALA A 830 53.07 -9.25 -41.25
C ALA A 830 53.68 -9.22 -42.70
N PRO A 831 53.09 -8.69 -43.82
CA PRO A 831 52.32 -7.41 -44.00
C PRO A 831 51.24 -7.33 -45.13
N SER A 832 50.73 -6.09 -45.39
CA SER A 832 50.21 -5.52 -46.67
C SER A 832 48.82 -5.96 -47.22
N THR A 833 47.99 -5.21 -47.98
CA THR A 833 47.81 -3.78 -48.47
C THR A 833 46.41 -3.72 -49.19
N LEU A 834 45.73 -2.63 -49.64
CA LEU A 834 45.90 -1.16 -49.72
C LEU A 834 44.51 -0.43 -49.88
N LEU A 835 44.51 0.88 -50.19
CA LEU A 835 43.43 1.76 -50.73
C LEU A 835 43.82 2.17 -52.19
N PRO A 836 43.00 2.83 -53.08
CA PRO A 836 42.05 3.93 -52.81
C PRO A 836 40.82 4.07 -53.78
N GLY A 837 40.12 5.21 -53.75
CA GLY A 837 39.18 5.65 -54.80
C GLY A 837 38.06 6.57 -54.28
N GLY A 838 37.64 7.57 -55.06
CA GLY A 838 36.61 8.54 -54.65
C GLY A 838 35.94 9.28 -55.81
N ASN A 839 35.19 10.34 -55.48
CA ASN A 839 34.26 11.10 -56.33
C ASN A 839 33.02 10.32 -56.80
N GLY A 840 31.95 11.06 -57.11
CA GLY A 840 30.73 10.54 -57.70
C GLY A 840 29.95 11.64 -58.42
N SER A 841 29.06 11.25 -59.33
CA SER A 841 28.15 12.18 -60.02
C SER A 841 27.01 11.43 -60.70
N ASP A 842 25.84 12.07 -60.72
CA ASP A 842 24.83 12.04 -61.78
C ASP A 842 24.37 10.73 -62.47
N LYS A 843 23.06 10.49 -62.30
CA LYS A 843 22.04 10.31 -63.36
C LYS A 843 22.08 9.09 -64.30
N SER A 844 20.90 8.47 -64.33
CA SER A 844 20.12 8.08 -65.53
C SER A 844 20.36 6.73 -66.22
N SER A 845 19.24 6.01 -66.35
CA SER A 845 18.79 5.25 -67.53
C SER A 845 19.47 3.90 -67.85
N ALA A 846 18.81 2.95 -68.54
CA ALA A 846 17.38 2.62 -68.70
C ALA A 846 17.26 1.27 -69.47
N LEU A 847 16.02 0.82 -69.78
CA LEU A 847 15.67 -0.24 -70.76
C LEU A 847 16.01 -1.67 -70.27
N ARG A 848 15.37 -2.77 -70.69
CA ARG A 848 14.11 -3.08 -71.45
C ARG A 848 13.77 -4.56 -71.13
N GLY A 849 12.55 -5.09 -71.24
CA GLY A 849 11.25 -4.53 -71.63
C GLY A 849 10.31 -5.61 -72.23
N ARG A 850 9.05 -5.23 -72.57
CA ARG A 850 7.95 -6.08 -73.12
C ARG A 850 7.35 -7.06 -72.09
N GLY A 851 6.04 -7.15 -71.83
CA GLY A 851 4.85 -6.36 -72.26
C GLY A 851 3.67 -6.69 -71.31
N HIS A 852 2.37 -6.59 -71.64
CA HIS A 852 1.66 -6.20 -72.88
C HIS A 852 0.28 -5.57 -72.51
N GLU A 853 -0.23 -4.71 -73.41
CA GLU A 853 -1.61 -4.56 -73.95
C GLU A 853 -2.83 -5.19 -73.22
N THR A 854 -4.02 -4.56 -73.14
CA THR A 854 -4.60 -3.26 -73.60
C THR A 854 -5.50 -2.69 -72.48
N GLY A 855 -5.84 -1.40 -72.29
CA GLY A 855 -6.06 -0.23 -73.18
C GLY A 855 -7.46 0.35 -72.87
N THR A 856 -7.65 1.42 -72.07
CA THR A 856 -7.56 2.90 -72.36
C THR A 856 -8.67 3.46 -73.27
N PRO A 857 -9.00 4.78 -73.31
CA PRO A 857 -8.67 5.97 -72.46
C PRO A 857 -9.98 6.75 -72.03
N VAL A 858 -10.17 8.06 -71.70
CA VAL A 858 -9.49 9.29 -71.15
C VAL A 858 -10.60 10.24 -70.57
N VAL A 859 -10.27 11.47 -70.11
CA VAL A 859 -11.09 12.74 -70.04
C VAL A 859 -11.78 13.08 -68.69
N LEU A 860 -11.63 14.28 -68.07
CA LEU A 860 -10.64 15.39 -68.12
C LEU A 860 -10.78 16.31 -66.87
N ARG A 861 -9.67 16.94 -66.41
CA ARG A 861 -9.53 18.27 -65.70
C ARG A 861 -10.31 18.59 -64.41
N GLY A 862 -9.75 19.49 -63.57
CA GLY A 862 -10.54 20.26 -62.57
C GLY A 862 -9.78 20.87 -61.38
N HIS A 863 -9.00 21.93 -61.58
CA HIS A 863 -8.14 22.55 -60.55
C HIS A 863 -8.85 23.55 -59.58
N PHE A 864 -8.23 23.74 -58.40
CA PHE A 864 -8.20 24.96 -57.54
C PHE A 864 -9.27 25.21 -56.42
N ARG A 865 -9.04 26.28 -55.63
CA ARG A 865 -9.39 26.46 -54.20
C ARG A 865 -10.57 27.44 -53.91
N ALA A 866 -11.09 27.31 -52.67
CA ALA A 866 -11.56 28.36 -51.71
C ALA A 866 -13.08 28.60 -51.54
N GLY A 867 -13.50 29.11 -50.36
CA GLY A 867 -14.81 29.79 -50.20
C GLY A 867 -15.72 29.45 -48.99
N VAL A 868 -15.30 29.83 -47.77
CA VAL A 868 -16.08 30.57 -46.73
C VAL A 868 -17.64 30.61 -46.75
N LEU A 869 -18.25 30.24 -45.60
CA LEU A 869 -19.53 30.69 -44.96
C LEU A 869 -20.80 31.01 -45.80
N LEU A 870 -21.94 30.38 -45.46
CA LEU A 870 -23.06 30.97 -44.66
C LEU A 870 -24.29 30.03 -44.56
N ALA A 871 -25.21 30.34 -43.64
CA ALA A 871 -26.51 29.66 -43.48
C ALA A 871 -27.65 30.42 -44.19
N PRO A 872 -28.84 29.80 -44.33
CA PRO A 872 -30.04 30.47 -43.83
C PRO A 872 -30.97 29.53 -43.03
N ALA A 873 -32.02 30.11 -42.43
CA ALA A 873 -33.05 29.39 -41.68
C ALA A 873 -34.44 30.02 -41.90
N VAL A 874 -35.46 29.37 -41.30
CA VAL A 874 -36.81 29.88 -40.93
C VAL A 874 -38.02 29.44 -41.80
N MET A 875 -39.04 28.97 -41.06
CA MET A 875 -40.48 28.86 -41.34
C MET A 875 -41.06 27.71 -42.19
N LEU A 876 -41.81 26.84 -41.49
CA LEU A 876 -43.26 26.73 -41.67
C LEU A 876 -43.96 26.51 -40.31
N ARG A 877 -45.26 26.81 -40.21
CA ARG A 877 -46.12 26.68 -39.02
C ARG A 877 -47.45 26.03 -39.43
N ALA A 878 -48.03 25.16 -38.59
CA ALA A 878 -49.48 25.13 -38.32
C ALA A 878 -49.88 24.07 -37.25
N LEU A 879 -50.58 24.53 -36.19
CA LEU A 879 -51.77 23.91 -35.54
C LEU A 879 -51.69 22.46 -34.96
N SER A 880 -52.46 22.05 -33.94
CA SER A 880 -53.21 22.72 -32.85
C SER A 880 -53.79 21.65 -31.88
N ARG A 881 -54.43 22.09 -30.75
CA ARG A 881 -55.17 21.29 -29.74
C ARG A 881 -54.28 20.56 -28.71
N LEU A 882 -54.56 20.54 -27.40
CA LEU A 882 -55.69 21.03 -26.58
C LEU A 882 -55.20 21.61 -25.23
N SER A 883 -56.04 22.41 -24.54
CA SER A 883 -55.79 22.95 -23.18
C SER A 883 -56.45 22.08 -22.10
N PRO A 884 -56.17 22.30 -20.79
CA PRO A 884 -56.95 23.29 -20.01
C PRO A 884 -56.14 24.46 -19.42
N ARG A 885 -56.81 25.40 -18.75
CA ARG A 885 -56.24 26.58 -18.07
C ARG A 885 -56.35 26.47 -16.53
N PRO A 886 -55.54 27.22 -15.77
CA PRO A 886 -55.67 27.34 -14.32
C PRO A 886 -56.81 28.29 -13.91
N GLY A 887 -57.23 28.23 -12.64
CA GLY A 887 -58.03 29.26 -11.96
C GLY A 887 -57.18 30.11 -11.01
N GLY A 888 -57.64 31.32 -10.69
CA GLY A 888 -56.97 32.24 -9.75
C GLY A 888 -56.79 33.67 -10.30
N GLN A 889 -57.77 34.53 -10.04
CA GLN A 889 -57.83 35.96 -10.35
C GLN A 889 -58.68 36.66 -9.26
N PRO A 890 -58.78 38.01 -9.18
CA PRO A 890 -57.91 39.09 -9.66
C PRO A 890 -57.74 40.23 -8.61
N SER A 891 -57.38 41.44 -9.08
CA SER A 891 -57.80 42.78 -8.59
C SER A 891 -56.79 43.60 -7.76
N ALA A 892 -56.63 44.92 -7.91
CA ALA A 892 -56.81 45.89 -9.03
C ALA A 892 -56.31 47.29 -8.59
N VAL A 893 -56.13 48.25 -9.54
CA VAL A 893 -56.46 49.70 -9.42
C VAL A 893 -56.35 50.41 -10.80
N GLN A 894 -57.00 51.57 -10.97
CA GLN A 894 -57.29 52.29 -12.24
C GLN A 894 -56.05 52.83 -13.01
N LEU A 895 -56.00 53.15 -14.33
CA LEU A 895 -56.93 53.25 -15.50
C LEU A 895 -57.63 54.63 -15.79
N LEU A 896 -57.65 55.05 -17.08
CA LEU A 896 -58.49 56.05 -17.82
C LEU A 896 -57.84 57.42 -18.22
N PRO A 897 -58.34 58.17 -19.26
CA PRO A 897 -58.82 57.71 -20.57
C PRO A 897 -58.52 58.59 -21.84
N ALA A 898 -58.44 57.89 -22.99
CA ALA A 898 -58.87 58.17 -24.39
C ALA A 898 -59.24 59.57 -24.97
N ARG A 899 -58.91 59.74 -26.28
CA ARG A 899 -59.77 60.32 -27.34
C ARG A 899 -59.37 59.80 -28.76
N GLY A 900 -60.28 59.85 -29.73
CA GLY A 900 -60.08 59.50 -31.17
C GLY A 900 -61.06 60.31 -32.05
N ARG A 901 -61.35 60.03 -33.33
CA ARG A 901 -60.83 59.13 -34.40
C ARG A 901 -61.42 59.63 -35.74
N LYS A 902 -60.75 59.50 -36.89
CA LYS A 902 -61.39 59.47 -38.22
C LYS A 902 -60.63 58.54 -39.18
N THR A 903 -61.34 58.01 -40.19
CA THR A 903 -60.83 57.05 -41.18
C THR A 903 -61.50 57.32 -42.53
N ARG A 904 -60.73 57.54 -43.60
CA ARG A 904 -61.24 58.11 -44.85
C ARG A 904 -61.63 57.03 -45.88
N HIS A 905 -62.81 56.45 -45.71
CA HIS A 905 -63.60 55.93 -46.83
C HIS A 905 -64.67 56.95 -47.32
N ASP A 906 -64.64 58.16 -46.77
CA ASP A 906 -65.54 59.28 -47.11
C ASP A 906 -65.35 59.74 -48.58
N PRO A 907 -66.41 59.79 -49.42
CA PRO A 907 -66.36 60.30 -50.78
C PRO A 907 -66.24 61.85 -50.82
N PRO A 908 -65.77 62.44 -51.94
CA PRO A 908 -65.62 63.89 -52.08
C PRO A 908 -66.89 64.59 -52.56
N ASP A 909 -67.17 65.77 -52.02
CA ASP A 909 -68.17 66.71 -52.57
C ASP A 909 -67.50 67.85 -53.36
N LYS A 910 -68.27 68.51 -54.24
CA LYS A 910 -67.78 69.19 -55.45
C LYS A 910 -68.12 70.69 -55.46
N SER A 911 -67.14 71.59 -55.29
CA SER A 911 -67.24 72.98 -55.81
C SER A 911 -65.97 73.84 -55.61
N LYS A 912 -64.87 73.52 -56.31
CA LYS A 912 -63.94 74.52 -56.89
C LYS A 912 -62.92 73.87 -57.82
N VAL A 913 -63.26 73.82 -59.10
CA VAL A 913 -62.31 73.43 -60.17
C VAL A 913 -61.33 74.58 -60.38
N GLY A 914 -60.06 74.36 -60.09
CA GLY A 914 -58.99 75.35 -60.24
C GLY A 914 -57.76 74.72 -60.88
N ARG A 915 -57.54 75.01 -62.17
CA ARG A 915 -56.50 74.46 -63.06
C ARG A 915 -55.26 73.90 -62.34
N GLU A 916 -55.07 72.59 -62.44
CA GLU A 916 -53.77 71.98 -62.18
C GLU A 916 -52.74 72.57 -63.16
N LYS A 917 -51.64 73.13 -62.65
CA LYS A 917 -50.43 73.31 -63.43
C LYS A 917 -49.69 71.99 -63.41
N MET A 918 -49.49 71.37 -64.57
CA MET A 918 -48.56 70.24 -64.68
C MET A 918 -47.19 70.68 -64.14
N PRO A 919 -46.56 69.94 -63.21
CA PRO A 919 -45.11 70.03 -63.05
C PRO A 919 -44.45 69.64 -64.39
N PRO A 920 -43.28 70.21 -64.73
CA PRO A 920 -42.64 69.93 -66.00
C PRO A 920 -42.35 68.43 -66.17
N ALA A 921 -42.37 67.95 -67.41
CA ALA A 921 -42.08 66.56 -67.73
C ALA A 921 -40.63 66.23 -67.34
N VAL A 922 -40.46 65.56 -66.20
CA VAL A 922 -39.20 64.94 -65.81
C VAL A 922 -38.89 63.85 -66.82
N ASP A 923 -37.64 63.80 -67.31
CA ASP A 923 -37.19 62.73 -68.21
C ASP A 923 -37.47 61.37 -67.55
N PRO A 924 -38.18 60.43 -68.23
CA PRO A 924 -38.37 59.07 -67.74
C PRO A 924 -37.07 58.38 -67.31
N ALA A 925 -35.94 58.69 -67.96
CA ALA A 925 -34.62 58.20 -67.57
C ALA A 925 -34.14 58.78 -66.23
N GLU A 926 -34.26 60.10 -66.02
CA GLU A 926 -33.91 60.73 -64.73
C GLU A 926 -34.80 60.22 -63.60
N PHE A 927 -36.13 60.15 -63.82
CA PHE A 927 -37.05 59.68 -62.78
C PHE A 927 -36.77 58.23 -62.35
N PHE A 928 -36.42 57.36 -63.31
CA PHE A 928 -36.01 55.99 -63.03
C PHE A 928 -34.70 55.93 -62.22
N VAL A 929 -33.68 56.69 -62.63
CA VAL A 929 -32.38 56.78 -61.92
C VAL A 929 -32.54 57.36 -60.52
N LEU A 930 -33.36 58.39 -60.32
CA LEU A 930 -33.64 58.96 -58.99
C LEU A 930 -34.36 57.94 -58.10
N THR A 931 -35.35 57.24 -58.66
CA THR A 931 -36.14 56.23 -57.94
C THR A 931 -35.25 55.09 -57.44
N GLU A 932 -34.39 54.52 -58.30
CA GLU A 932 -33.50 53.43 -57.89
C GLU A 932 -32.35 53.91 -56.99
N ARG A 933 -31.82 55.13 -57.15
CA ARG A 933 -30.90 55.72 -56.16
C ARG A 933 -31.55 55.85 -54.78
N TYR A 934 -32.81 56.29 -54.71
CA TYR A 934 -33.56 56.39 -53.45
C TYR A 934 -33.89 54.99 -52.86
N ARG A 935 -34.19 54.01 -53.71
CA ARG A 935 -34.43 52.61 -53.32
C ARG A 935 -33.18 51.97 -52.73
N LEU A 936 -32.03 52.14 -53.38
CA LEU A 936 -30.73 51.67 -52.92
C LEU A 936 -30.34 52.35 -51.60
N TYR A 937 -30.48 53.67 -51.49
CA TYR A 937 -30.25 54.41 -50.25
C TYR A 937 -31.10 53.86 -49.08
N ARG A 938 -32.40 53.62 -49.30
CA ARG A 938 -33.28 52.99 -48.30
C ARG A 938 -32.85 51.57 -47.93
N GLN A 939 -32.37 50.77 -48.88
CA GLN A 939 -31.86 49.43 -48.59
C GLN A 939 -30.58 49.48 -47.74
N THR A 940 -29.60 50.31 -48.11
CA THR A 940 -28.32 50.45 -47.40
C THR A 940 -28.50 50.99 -45.99
N VAL A 941 -29.23 52.10 -45.81
CA VAL A 941 -29.54 52.64 -44.47
C VAL A 941 -30.37 51.65 -43.64
N GLY A 942 -31.28 50.90 -44.30
CA GLY A 942 -32.04 49.82 -43.68
C GLY A 942 -31.17 48.63 -43.23
N ALA A 943 -30.07 48.34 -43.93
CA ALA A 943 -29.11 47.30 -43.57
C ALA A 943 -28.27 47.72 -42.36
N ILE A 944 -27.60 48.87 -42.45
CA ILE A 944 -26.77 49.44 -41.38
C ILE A 944 -27.56 49.54 -40.07
N ARG A 945 -28.83 49.97 -40.12
CA ARG A 945 -29.70 50.05 -38.94
C ARG A 945 -30.05 48.67 -38.34
N ARG A 946 -30.17 47.61 -39.15
CA ARG A 946 -30.38 46.24 -38.63
C ARG A 946 -29.12 45.70 -37.99
N GLU A 947 -27.98 45.93 -38.60
CA GLU A 947 -26.65 45.49 -38.13
C GLU A 947 -26.33 46.11 -36.76
N PHE A 948 -26.41 47.43 -36.64
CA PHE A 948 -26.18 48.15 -35.38
C PHE A 948 -27.14 47.71 -34.25
N VAL A 949 -28.43 47.50 -34.55
CA VAL A 949 -29.41 46.98 -33.57
C VAL A 949 -29.13 45.53 -33.17
N THR A 950 -28.51 44.74 -34.05
CA THR A 950 -28.12 43.36 -33.76
C THR A 950 -26.87 43.32 -32.89
N GLU A 951 -25.86 44.14 -33.20
CA GLU A 951 -24.63 44.25 -32.41
C GLU A 951 -24.88 44.77 -30.98
N VAL A 952 -25.70 45.80 -30.83
CA VAL A 952 -26.12 46.32 -29.51
C VAL A 952 -26.88 45.24 -28.71
N ARG A 953 -27.69 44.40 -29.37
CA ARG A 953 -28.34 43.26 -28.71
C ARG A 953 -27.36 42.15 -28.34
N HIS A 954 -26.35 41.87 -29.15
CA HIS A 954 -25.32 40.87 -28.88
C HIS A 954 -24.51 41.27 -27.63
N LYS A 955 -23.97 42.49 -27.62
CA LYS A 955 -23.21 43.04 -26.48
C LYS A 955 -24.05 43.10 -25.19
N ALA A 956 -25.34 43.43 -25.29
CA ALA A 956 -26.26 43.41 -24.15
C ALA A 956 -26.63 41.98 -23.66
N TYR A 957 -26.46 40.95 -24.49
CA TYR A 957 -26.65 39.55 -24.12
C TYR A 957 -25.38 38.98 -23.48
N GLU A 958 -24.21 39.24 -24.06
CA GLU A 958 -22.90 38.83 -23.54
C GLU A 958 -22.64 39.42 -22.13
N ALA A 959 -22.91 40.72 -21.94
CA ALA A 959 -22.79 41.35 -20.62
C ALA A 959 -23.70 40.72 -19.55
N ARG A 960 -24.87 40.19 -19.93
CA ARG A 960 -25.78 39.48 -19.02
C ARG A 960 -25.36 38.04 -18.78
N ALA A 961 -24.77 37.38 -19.78
CA ALA A 961 -24.24 36.03 -19.65
C ALA A 961 -23.01 35.99 -18.73
N GLY A 962 -22.09 36.95 -18.87
CA GLY A 962 -20.90 37.09 -18.02
C GLY A 962 -21.26 37.23 -16.53
N VAL A 963 -22.09 38.22 -16.18
CA VAL A 963 -22.51 38.48 -14.79
C VAL A 963 -23.25 37.27 -14.17
N LEU A 964 -24.02 36.52 -14.97
CA LEU A 964 -24.69 35.30 -14.48
C LEU A 964 -23.71 34.13 -14.28
N ALA A 965 -22.66 34.02 -15.11
CA ALA A 965 -21.60 33.04 -14.96
C ALA A 965 -20.73 33.35 -13.73
N GLU A 966 -20.29 34.61 -13.57
CA GLU A 966 -19.49 35.06 -12.42
C GLU A 966 -20.22 34.82 -11.10
N ARG A 967 -21.51 35.18 -11.01
CA ARG A 967 -22.31 34.88 -9.80
C ARG A 967 -22.34 33.38 -9.49
N LYS A 968 -22.56 32.52 -10.50
CA LYS A 968 -22.57 31.06 -10.30
C LYS A 968 -21.21 30.51 -9.88
N VAL A 969 -20.11 31.07 -10.38
CA VAL A 969 -18.74 30.68 -9.97
C VAL A 969 -18.47 31.11 -8.52
N GLN A 970 -18.90 32.30 -8.11
CA GLN A 970 -18.80 32.76 -6.71
C GLN A 970 -19.67 31.92 -5.76
N GLU A 971 -20.89 31.59 -6.17
CA GLU A 971 -21.86 30.78 -5.42
C GLU A 971 -21.32 29.34 -5.21
N ALA A 972 -20.82 28.70 -6.28
CA ALA A 972 -20.17 27.39 -6.20
C ALA A 972 -18.84 27.41 -5.41
N ALA A 973 -18.07 28.51 -5.47
CA ALA A 973 -16.87 28.67 -4.66
C ALA A 973 -17.19 28.82 -3.16
N ALA A 974 -18.27 29.54 -2.82
CA ALA A 974 -18.75 29.67 -1.44
C ALA A 974 -19.27 28.32 -0.90
N GLU A 975 -20.04 27.56 -1.69
CA GLU A 975 -20.45 26.19 -1.35
C GLU A 975 -19.24 25.28 -1.13
N HIS A 976 -18.24 25.32 -2.02
CA HIS A 976 -17.01 24.54 -1.88
C HIS A 976 -16.22 24.92 -0.62
N GLN A 977 -16.11 26.22 -0.32
CA GLN A 977 -15.42 26.71 0.87
C GLN A 977 -16.13 26.33 2.17
N ALA A 978 -17.48 26.36 2.18
CA ALA A 978 -18.30 25.87 3.29
C ALA A 978 -18.16 24.35 3.48
N LEU A 979 -18.19 23.57 2.39
CA LEU A 979 -17.98 22.12 2.43
C LEU A 979 -16.57 21.77 2.95
N MET A 980 -15.55 22.53 2.55
CA MET A 980 -14.17 22.38 3.05
C MET A 980 -14.00 22.87 4.49
N ALA A 981 -14.84 23.78 5.00
CA ALA A 981 -14.88 24.11 6.42
C ALA A 981 -15.51 22.97 7.23
N TRP A 982 -16.68 22.48 6.82
CA TRP A 982 -17.36 21.35 7.45
C TRP A 982 -16.51 20.07 7.47
N ASN A 983 -15.86 19.74 6.35
CA ASN A 983 -14.99 18.59 6.23
C ASN A 983 -13.74 18.71 7.12
N ARG A 984 -13.19 19.91 7.33
CA ARG A 984 -12.10 20.13 8.32
C ARG A 984 -12.58 19.94 9.75
N GLU A 985 -13.81 20.35 10.06
CA GLU A 985 -14.38 20.20 11.40
C GLU A 985 -14.70 18.74 11.74
N GLU A 986 -15.36 18.02 10.83
CA GLU A 986 -15.66 16.60 11.04
C GLU A 986 -14.38 15.75 11.06
N ASN A 987 -13.33 16.11 10.31
CA ASN A 987 -12.01 15.48 10.46
C ASN A 987 -11.34 15.77 11.81
N ARG A 988 -11.46 16.99 12.37
CA ARG A 988 -11.00 17.28 13.75
C ARG A 988 -11.72 16.39 14.76
N ARG A 989 -13.05 16.34 14.69
CA ARG A 989 -13.89 15.51 15.56
C ARG A 989 -13.55 14.02 15.45
N LEU A 990 -13.33 13.51 14.24
CA LEU A 990 -12.88 12.13 14.00
C LEU A 990 -11.45 11.89 14.50
N GLN A 991 -10.56 12.89 14.48
CA GLN A 991 -9.21 12.80 15.03
C GLN A 991 -9.22 12.78 16.57
N GLU A 992 -10.04 13.60 17.21
CA GLU A 992 -10.27 13.58 18.66
C GLU A 992 -10.82 12.23 19.12
N LEU A 993 -11.85 11.71 18.44
CA LEU A 993 -12.41 10.37 18.70
C LEU A 993 -11.37 9.25 18.50
N ARG A 994 -10.47 9.37 17.52
CA ARG A 994 -9.35 8.43 17.33
C ARG A 994 -8.33 8.52 18.46
N ILE A 995 -7.97 9.72 18.92
CA ILE A 995 -7.03 9.94 20.03
C ILE A 995 -7.63 9.38 21.34
N ALA A 996 -8.89 9.70 21.64
CA ALA A 996 -9.58 9.19 22.82
C ALA A 996 -9.70 7.65 22.80
N ARG A 997 -9.98 7.05 21.63
CA ARG A 997 -9.97 5.60 21.45
C ARG A 997 -8.58 4.99 21.68
N LEU A 998 -7.52 5.57 21.10
CA LEU A 998 -6.14 5.09 21.30
C LEU A 998 -5.69 5.21 22.76
N GLN A 999 -6.13 6.26 23.48
CA GLN A 999 -5.89 6.43 24.91
C GLN A 999 -6.69 5.46 25.80
N LEU A 1000 -7.78 4.86 25.28
CA LEU A 1000 -8.48 3.76 25.95
C LEU A 1000 -7.77 2.43 25.64
N GLU A 1001 -7.52 2.14 24.36
CA GLU A 1001 -6.80 0.94 23.91
C GLU A 1001 -5.37 0.82 24.48
N ALA A 1002 -4.73 1.94 24.84
CA ALA A 1002 -3.46 1.97 25.56
C ALA A 1002 -3.62 1.56 27.04
N ARG A 1003 -4.60 2.11 27.77
CA ARG A 1003 -4.87 1.74 29.17
C ARG A 1003 -5.32 0.29 29.31
N ASP A 1004 -6.15 -0.18 28.37
CA ASP A 1004 -6.53 -1.59 28.27
C ASP A 1004 -5.34 -2.51 27.93
N GLN A 1005 -4.26 -1.99 27.35
CA GLN A 1005 -3.01 -2.73 27.11
C GLN A 1005 -2.11 -2.72 28.35
N GLU A 1006 -1.96 -1.58 29.02
CA GLU A 1006 -1.23 -1.46 30.30
C GLU A 1006 -1.82 -2.37 31.38
N GLN A 1007 -3.16 -2.41 31.51
CA GLN A 1007 -3.83 -3.33 32.44
C GLN A 1007 -3.59 -4.80 32.10
N ARG A 1008 -3.73 -5.20 30.84
CA ARG A 1008 -3.48 -6.59 30.43
C ARG A 1008 -2.01 -7.00 30.53
N GLN A 1009 -1.06 -6.09 30.34
CA GLN A 1009 0.35 -6.34 30.61
C GLN A 1009 0.61 -6.56 32.10
N ALA A 1010 0.01 -5.75 32.99
CA ALA A 1010 0.10 -5.97 34.43
C ALA A 1010 -0.55 -7.30 34.88
N GLU A 1011 -1.67 -7.70 34.26
CA GLU A 1011 -2.30 -9.00 34.50
C GLU A 1011 -1.44 -10.18 34.03
N GLU A 1012 -0.86 -10.10 32.83
CA GLU A 1012 0.09 -11.11 32.32
C GLU A 1012 1.36 -11.22 33.20
N GLU A 1013 1.92 -10.09 33.64
CA GLU A 1013 3.09 -10.10 34.53
C GLU A 1013 2.75 -10.67 35.92
N ALA A 1014 1.58 -10.35 36.46
CA ALA A 1014 1.08 -10.95 37.70
C ALA A 1014 0.82 -12.46 37.57
N GLN A 1015 0.31 -12.92 36.42
CA GLN A 1015 0.15 -14.36 36.16
C GLN A 1015 1.50 -15.07 36.05
N ARG A 1016 2.45 -14.54 35.25
CA ARG A 1016 3.80 -15.12 35.13
C ARG A 1016 4.55 -15.13 36.47
N ALA A 1017 4.32 -14.14 37.34
CA ALA A 1017 4.86 -14.13 38.69
C ALA A 1017 4.31 -15.28 39.56
N ARG A 1018 2.99 -15.55 39.50
CA ARG A 1018 2.35 -16.69 40.20
C ARG A 1018 2.82 -18.03 39.66
N GLU A 1019 2.89 -18.19 38.34
CA GLU A 1019 3.40 -19.40 37.69
C GLU A 1019 4.87 -19.67 38.09
N LYS A 1020 5.70 -18.64 38.14
CA LYS A 1020 7.09 -18.73 38.61
C LYS A 1020 7.17 -19.11 40.10
N GLN A 1021 6.30 -18.57 40.96
CA GLN A 1021 6.25 -18.97 42.37
C GLN A 1021 5.82 -20.44 42.55
N ALA A 1022 4.80 -20.89 41.82
CA ALA A 1022 4.36 -22.29 41.83
C ALA A 1022 5.46 -23.25 41.32
N TRP A 1023 6.20 -22.85 40.27
CA TRP A 1023 7.35 -23.61 39.77
C TRP A 1023 8.49 -23.71 40.79
N VAL A 1024 8.79 -22.63 41.52
CA VAL A 1024 9.79 -22.66 42.60
C VAL A 1024 9.35 -23.62 43.71
N GLN A 1025 8.11 -23.53 44.18
CA GLN A 1025 7.59 -24.43 45.24
C GLN A 1025 7.61 -25.91 44.80
N LEU A 1026 7.29 -26.20 43.54
CA LEU A 1026 7.39 -27.56 42.99
C LEU A 1026 8.84 -28.07 43.00
N LYS A 1027 9.81 -27.22 42.67
CA LYS A 1027 11.24 -27.57 42.70
C LYS A 1027 11.81 -27.66 44.12
N GLU A 1028 11.31 -26.89 45.08
CA GLU A 1028 11.63 -27.05 46.50
C GLU A 1028 11.12 -28.41 47.03
N GLN A 1029 9.91 -28.83 46.65
CA GLN A 1029 9.41 -30.17 47.00
C GLN A 1029 10.22 -31.30 46.36
N GLU A 1030 10.59 -31.18 45.08
CA GLU A 1030 11.44 -32.16 44.38
C GLU A 1030 12.82 -32.28 45.04
N VAL A 1031 13.44 -31.17 45.45
CA VAL A 1031 14.71 -31.17 46.21
C VAL A 1031 14.55 -31.81 47.59
N LEU A 1032 13.46 -31.54 48.31
CA LEU A 1032 13.18 -32.18 49.60
C LEU A 1032 12.97 -33.70 49.46
N GLN A 1033 12.27 -34.15 48.42
CA GLN A 1033 12.12 -35.57 48.14
C GLN A 1033 13.48 -36.23 47.84
N LEU A 1034 14.32 -35.62 47.00
CA LEU A 1034 15.66 -36.10 46.70
C LEU A 1034 16.57 -36.12 47.95
N GLN A 1035 16.39 -35.20 48.91
CA GLN A 1035 17.07 -35.23 50.20
C GLN A 1035 16.59 -36.36 51.11
N GLU A 1036 15.31 -36.73 51.06
CA GLU A 1036 14.78 -37.87 51.82
C GLU A 1036 15.23 -39.21 51.22
N GLU A 1037 15.19 -39.32 49.89
CA GLU A 1037 15.76 -40.46 49.15
C GLU A 1037 17.26 -40.62 49.42
N ALA A 1038 18.01 -39.51 49.53
CA ALA A 1038 19.44 -39.53 49.81
C ALA A 1038 19.80 -40.12 51.19
N LYS A 1039 18.91 -40.07 52.20
CA LYS A 1039 19.13 -40.72 53.51
C LYS A 1039 19.14 -42.26 53.44
N ASN A 1040 18.65 -42.82 52.33
CA ASN A 1040 18.65 -44.27 52.06
C ASN A 1040 19.88 -44.73 51.26
N PHE A 1041 20.76 -43.82 50.82
CA PHE A 1041 22.06 -44.22 50.30
C PHE A 1041 23.02 -44.60 51.42
N ILE A 1042 23.88 -45.57 51.12
CA ILE A 1042 24.92 -46.04 52.04
C ILE A 1042 26.10 -45.07 51.95
N THR A 1043 26.37 -44.35 53.04
CA THR A 1043 27.55 -43.48 53.18
C THR A 1043 28.60 -44.15 54.06
N ARG A 1044 29.81 -43.60 54.10
CA ARG A 1044 30.90 -44.18 54.89
C ARG A 1044 30.64 -44.11 56.40
N GLU A 1045 29.80 -43.17 56.84
CA GLU A 1045 29.39 -42.98 58.24
C GLU A 1045 28.19 -43.86 58.65
N ASN A 1046 27.31 -44.23 57.71
CA ASN A 1046 26.11 -45.05 58.02
C ASN A 1046 26.25 -46.54 57.70
N LEU A 1047 27.36 -46.95 57.09
CA LEU A 1047 27.63 -48.31 56.60
C LEU A 1047 27.41 -49.40 57.66
N GLU A 1048 27.94 -49.23 58.87
CA GLU A 1048 27.85 -50.23 59.94
C GLU A 1048 26.39 -50.44 60.41
N ALA A 1049 25.64 -49.34 60.61
CA ALA A 1049 24.23 -49.39 60.98
C ALA A 1049 23.35 -50.01 59.87
N ARG A 1050 23.64 -49.74 58.59
CA ARG A 1050 22.92 -50.36 57.47
C ARG A 1050 23.26 -51.84 57.27
N ILE A 1051 24.47 -52.28 57.65
CA ILE A 1051 24.82 -53.72 57.73
C ILE A 1051 24.02 -54.39 58.86
N GLU A 1052 23.93 -53.76 60.03
CA GLU A 1052 23.16 -54.28 61.17
C GLU A 1052 21.65 -54.33 60.87
N GLU A 1053 21.09 -53.33 60.18
CA GLU A 1053 19.71 -53.36 59.68
C GLU A 1053 19.46 -54.51 58.68
N ALA A 1054 20.40 -54.74 57.76
CA ALA A 1054 20.31 -55.84 56.78
C ALA A 1054 20.43 -57.24 57.43
N LEU A 1055 21.20 -57.38 58.51
CA LEU A 1055 21.29 -58.60 59.31
C LEU A 1055 20.02 -58.85 60.14
N ASN A 1056 19.37 -57.80 60.63
CA ASN A 1056 18.12 -57.89 61.41
C ASN A 1056 16.87 -58.09 60.54
N SER A 1057 16.91 -57.79 59.24
CA SER A 1057 15.80 -57.99 58.30
C SER A 1057 16.27 -58.55 56.95
N PRO A 1058 16.74 -59.81 56.91
CA PRO A 1058 17.26 -60.43 55.70
C PRO A 1058 16.13 -60.66 54.68
N LYS A 1059 16.14 -59.85 53.60
CA LYS A 1059 15.28 -60.07 52.44
C LYS A 1059 15.77 -61.28 51.67
N ASP A 1060 14.92 -62.31 51.57
CA ASP A 1060 15.22 -63.52 50.80
C ASP A 1060 15.21 -63.24 49.28
N TYR A 1061 16.38 -63.40 48.67
CA TYR A 1061 16.62 -63.26 47.23
C TYR A 1061 16.84 -64.63 46.57
N ASN A 1062 15.86 -65.52 46.72
CA ASN A 1062 15.79 -66.82 46.02
C ASN A 1062 15.72 -66.69 44.48
N TRP A 1063 16.87 -66.41 43.85
CA TRP A 1063 17.07 -66.33 42.40
C TRP A 1063 18.31 -67.13 42.01
N ALA A 1064 18.15 -68.11 41.11
CA ALA A 1064 19.25 -68.87 40.53
C ALA A 1064 19.46 -68.45 39.07
N ILE A 1065 20.70 -68.48 38.58
CA ILE A 1065 21.01 -68.19 37.17
C ILE A 1065 21.36 -69.50 36.48
N THR A 1066 20.66 -69.84 35.39
CA THR A 1066 20.95 -71.06 34.62
C THR A 1066 22.25 -70.90 33.81
N ARG A 1067 22.81 -72.00 33.28
CA ARG A 1067 24.07 -71.94 32.51
C ARG A 1067 23.95 -71.17 31.19
N GLU A 1068 22.73 -70.93 30.75
CA GLU A 1068 22.37 -70.14 29.57
C GLU A 1068 22.23 -68.64 29.89
N GLY A 1069 22.46 -68.24 31.15
CA GLY A 1069 22.45 -66.83 31.60
C GLY A 1069 21.08 -66.31 32.04
N ASN A 1070 20.04 -67.13 32.04
CA ASN A 1070 18.70 -66.72 32.44
C ASN A 1070 18.53 -66.73 33.96
N VAL A 1071 18.06 -65.62 34.52
CA VAL A 1071 17.72 -65.52 35.96
C VAL A 1071 16.33 -66.12 36.17
N VAL A 1072 16.24 -67.15 37.00
CA VAL A 1072 15.01 -67.87 37.34
C VAL A 1072 14.79 -67.80 38.85
N ARG A 1073 13.57 -67.45 39.26
CA ARG A 1073 13.17 -67.48 40.66
C ARG A 1073 12.86 -68.91 41.07
N ASN A 1074 13.29 -69.31 42.26
CA ASN A 1074 12.94 -70.61 42.86
C ASN A 1074 11.61 -70.48 43.63
#